data_AF-A0A6P1AJ89-F1
#
_entry.id   AF-A0A6P1AJ89-F1
#
_cell.length_a   1.000
_cell.length_b   1.000
_cell.length_c   1.000
_cell.angle_alpha   90.00
_cell.angle_beta   90.00
_cell.angle_gamma   90.00
#
_symmetry.space_group_name_H-M   'P 1'
#
loop_
_entity.id
_entity.type
_entity.pdbx_description
1 polymer ?
#
loop_
_entity_poly.entity_id
_entity_poly.type
_entity_poly.pdbx_seq_one_letter_code
_entity_poly.pdbx_strand_id
1 'polypeptide(L)'
;MTESKSYKETVNLPQTDFSMRANSVKREPELQQFWSEKAIYEHLSQENPGEIFVLHDGPPYANGPIHMGTTLNKILKDIINKYKFLRGYKVRYVPGWDCHGLPIELKVLQNLKPEERKSITPLELRHKARDFALEAMQVQRNQFRRCGVWGEWENPYLTLKPEYEAAQIGVFGEMALKGYIYRGLKPVHWSPSSQTALAEAELEYPEGHTSRSIYAAFRMTEAAPAVKDKLAEFMPDLAIAIWTTTPWTLPGNLAVAVNPDLNYAVVQVGTETPPKYAIVAADLVEKLSETFSTPLTVKATITGKELEGCKYQHPLYDRLSEVVIGGDYVTTESGTGLVHTAPGHGQEDYLVGKRYNLPILCPVDGYGNFTEEAGQFAGLNVLKDANEAIINALVEAGSLMKEEAYVHKYPYDWRTKKPTIFRATEQWFASVSGFREAALKAISEVKWIPPQGENRITPMVGDRSDWCISRQRSWGVPIPVFYDEETNEPLLNEATIAHIQAIFAEKGSDAWWELSVEELLPESYRNNGKQYRKGTDTMDVWFDSGSSWAAVAQGRDNLKYPVDIYLEGSDQHRGWFQSSLLTSVATNNIAPYQTVLTHGFILDEKGRKMSKSLGNTVDPLTVIEGGKNQKQEPSYGADVLRLWVSSVDYSSDVPLGQNILKQLSDVYRKIRNTSRFLIGNLHDFDPAKDAIPYEDLPDLDKYMLHRMTEVFADVTEAFENYQFFRFFQTVQNFCVVDLSNFYLDIAKDRLYISDLNSPRRRSCQTVMAIALENLARAIAPVLCHMAEDIWQFLPYKTARESVFQSGWVKMEAEWKNPELAASWAKYREIRGEVNKVLEKARAEKAIGSSLDAKVLLYVPDRELRSKLDAMNENGEVRSRKLPHHEEQSLPAIENPQAQTETNVKQSWQKTLGYIGNVSKYIKGFFQENQRALVTVALIGTALITVKLVLALLNTINEIPTVEPLFQLIGIGWTTWFVWNHVLPAKKRQELVLNYRKFQEEYLGSSSSTKSKIKQPQPKNEPVSVSPIEEKQEVIEQEITSSGNQVDKLRYLFLASQVELLDSQAGIEQAEFSSQSDNVSVGVVKAEGEKCDRCWNYSPTVGTNPEHPEICDRCDAALAGKF
;
A
#
# COMPACT_ATOMS: atom_id res chain seq x y z
N MET A 1 11.45 -25.11 -66.10
CA MET A 1 10.72 -25.28 -64.83
C MET A 1 11.22 -24.20 -63.90
N THR A 2 10.51 -23.09 -63.85
CA THR A 2 10.74 -22.01 -62.87
C THR A 2 10.34 -22.53 -61.49
N GLU A 3 11.21 -22.41 -60.51
CA GLU A 3 10.93 -22.77 -59.11
C GLU A 3 9.59 -22.15 -58.68
N SER A 4 8.69 -22.96 -58.09
CA SER A 4 7.44 -22.48 -57.54
C SER A 4 7.74 -21.53 -56.38
N LYS A 5 7.65 -20.21 -56.61
CA LYS A 5 7.77 -19.23 -55.54
C LYS A 5 6.69 -19.48 -54.48
N SER A 6 7.11 -19.71 -53.25
CA SER A 6 6.19 -19.89 -52.12
C SER A 6 5.47 -18.57 -51.83
N TYR A 7 4.14 -18.51 -52.00
CA TYR A 7 3.35 -17.30 -51.69
C TYR A 7 3.53 -16.80 -50.25
N LYS A 8 3.98 -17.65 -49.33
CA LYS A 8 4.32 -17.28 -47.95
C LYS A 8 5.44 -16.23 -47.86
N GLU A 9 6.35 -16.20 -48.84
CA GLU A 9 7.45 -15.22 -48.90
C GLU A 9 6.97 -13.82 -49.32
N THR A 10 5.75 -13.71 -49.85
CA THR A 10 5.12 -12.44 -50.28
C THR A 10 4.29 -11.77 -49.18
N VAL A 11 4.34 -12.31 -47.96
CA VAL A 11 3.60 -11.82 -46.80
C VAL A 11 4.49 -10.89 -45.99
N ASN A 12 3.95 -9.74 -45.58
CA ASN A 12 4.68 -8.72 -44.82
C ASN A 12 4.79 -9.11 -43.35
N LEU A 13 5.77 -9.96 -43.02
CA LEU A 13 5.97 -10.42 -41.64
C LEU A 13 6.66 -9.34 -40.77
N PRO A 14 6.39 -9.32 -39.45
CA PRO A 14 7.03 -8.37 -38.54
C PRO A 14 8.56 -8.56 -38.45
N GLN A 15 9.31 -7.47 -38.46
CA GLN A 15 10.78 -7.46 -38.38
C GLN A 15 11.27 -6.55 -37.26
N THR A 16 12.05 -7.07 -36.31
CA THR A 16 12.64 -6.25 -35.24
C THR A 16 13.78 -6.97 -34.52
N ASP A 17 14.81 -6.20 -34.18
CA ASP A 17 15.89 -6.62 -33.28
C ASP A 17 15.49 -6.54 -31.79
N PHE A 18 14.30 -6.00 -31.48
CA PHE A 18 13.75 -5.98 -30.13
C PHE A 18 13.45 -7.42 -29.67
N SER A 19 14.31 -7.93 -28.80
CA SER A 19 14.24 -9.31 -28.30
C SER A 19 12.94 -9.58 -27.54
N MET A 20 12.39 -10.80 -27.70
CA MET A 20 11.24 -11.29 -26.93
C MET A 20 11.56 -11.40 -25.43
N ARG A 21 12.80 -11.73 -25.07
CA ARG A 21 13.30 -11.73 -23.69
C ARG A 21 14.05 -10.44 -23.42
N ALA A 22 13.78 -9.81 -22.28
CA ALA A 22 14.42 -8.54 -21.91
C ALA A 22 15.92 -8.67 -21.61
N ASN A 23 16.38 -9.85 -21.19
CA ASN A 23 17.76 -10.07 -20.74
C ASN A 23 18.18 -9.04 -19.66
N SER A 24 17.30 -8.84 -18.68
CA SER A 24 17.31 -7.70 -17.75
C SER A 24 18.61 -7.52 -16.98
N VAL A 25 19.31 -8.62 -16.65
CA VAL A 25 20.62 -8.61 -15.98
C VAL A 25 21.65 -7.79 -16.76
N LYS A 26 21.61 -7.83 -18.09
CA LYS A 26 22.54 -7.08 -18.94
C LYS A 26 21.93 -5.77 -19.45
N ARG A 27 20.68 -5.82 -19.92
CA ARG A 27 20.07 -4.69 -20.60
C ARG A 27 19.70 -3.54 -19.65
N GLU A 28 19.25 -3.82 -18.43
CA GLU A 28 18.91 -2.74 -17.49
C GLU A 28 20.15 -1.92 -17.08
N PRO A 29 21.31 -2.51 -16.74
CA PRO A 29 22.54 -1.74 -16.52
C PRO A 29 22.98 -0.90 -17.73
N GLU A 30 22.87 -1.41 -18.97
CA GLU A 30 23.19 -0.64 -20.18
C GLU A 30 22.31 0.61 -20.30
N LEU A 31 21.02 0.49 -20.00
CA LEU A 31 20.08 1.63 -20.03
C LEU A 31 20.33 2.60 -18.88
N GLN A 32 20.67 2.11 -17.69
CA GLN A 32 21.05 2.95 -16.56
C GLN A 32 22.33 3.74 -16.85
N GLN A 33 23.31 3.11 -17.50
CA GLN A 33 24.52 3.77 -17.96
C GLN A 33 24.21 4.83 -19.02
N PHE A 34 23.35 4.51 -20.00
CA PHE A 34 22.88 5.49 -20.99
C PHE A 34 22.25 6.72 -20.33
N TRP A 35 21.36 6.56 -19.35
CA TRP A 35 20.76 7.70 -18.63
C TRP A 35 21.80 8.56 -17.92
N SER A 36 22.83 7.92 -17.34
CA SER A 36 23.93 8.60 -16.65
C SER A 36 24.83 9.35 -17.63
N GLU A 37 25.24 8.73 -18.74
CA GLU A 37 26.12 9.32 -19.75
C GLU A 37 25.45 10.51 -20.46
N LYS A 38 24.14 10.42 -20.66
CA LYS A 38 23.33 11.49 -21.27
C LYS A 38 22.80 12.51 -20.25
N ALA A 39 23.12 12.34 -18.96
CA ALA A 39 22.67 13.20 -17.86
C ALA A 39 21.16 13.48 -17.89
N ILE A 40 20.35 12.44 -18.18
CA ILE A 40 18.90 12.59 -18.40
C ILE A 40 18.21 13.13 -17.15
N TYR A 41 18.58 12.60 -15.97
CA TYR A 41 18.02 13.06 -14.70
C TYR A 41 18.35 14.53 -14.45
N GLU A 42 19.62 14.92 -14.57
CA GLU A 42 20.12 16.26 -14.30
C GLU A 42 19.46 17.28 -15.24
N HIS A 43 19.42 16.97 -16.53
CA HIS A 43 18.77 17.81 -17.53
C HIS A 43 17.28 18.01 -17.21
N LEU A 44 16.52 16.93 -16.98
CA LEU A 44 15.09 17.06 -16.68
C LEU A 44 14.84 17.77 -15.33
N SER A 45 15.71 17.58 -14.35
CA SER A 45 15.61 18.21 -13.04
C SER A 45 15.82 19.73 -13.11
N GLN A 46 16.61 20.22 -14.07
CA GLN A 46 16.95 21.64 -14.22
C GLN A 46 16.09 22.35 -15.28
N GLU A 47 15.91 21.71 -16.44
CA GLU A 47 15.40 22.33 -17.67
C GLU A 47 13.91 22.09 -17.93
N ASN A 48 13.25 21.23 -17.15
CA ASN A 48 11.81 21.03 -17.30
C ASN A 48 11.05 22.36 -17.11
N PRO A 49 9.98 22.63 -17.88
CA PRO A 49 9.38 23.96 -17.93
C PRO A 49 8.47 24.30 -16.72
N GLY A 50 8.04 23.30 -15.95
CA GLY A 50 7.13 23.45 -14.82
C GLY A 50 7.80 23.84 -13.51
N GLU A 51 7.01 23.87 -12.44
CA GLU A 51 7.46 24.22 -11.11
C GLU A 51 8.38 23.18 -10.48
N ILE A 52 9.08 23.57 -9.41
CA ILE A 52 9.89 22.67 -8.60
C ILE A 52 8.96 21.74 -7.82
N PHE A 53 9.22 20.44 -7.93
CA PHE A 53 8.58 19.40 -7.12
C PHE A 53 9.64 18.73 -6.24
N VAL A 54 9.38 18.70 -4.93
CA VAL A 54 10.26 18.13 -3.91
C VAL A 54 9.51 17.04 -3.16
N LEU A 55 9.93 15.79 -3.41
CA LEU A 55 9.69 14.69 -2.50
C LEU A 55 10.89 14.62 -1.57
N HIS A 56 10.69 14.91 -0.28
CA HIS A 56 11.78 14.79 0.68
C HIS A 56 11.94 13.35 1.10
N ASP A 57 13.17 12.86 1.00
CA ASP A 57 13.49 11.49 1.31
C ASP A 57 13.66 11.32 2.82
N GLY A 58 12.88 10.46 3.47
CA GLY A 58 13.19 10.04 4.84
C GLY A 58 14.47 9.19 4.83
N PRO A 59 15.45 9.51 5.68
CA PRO A 59 16.77 8.91 5.58
C PRO A 59 16.76 7.47 6.12
N PRO A 60 16.99 6.42 5.31
CA PRO A 60 17.26 5.08 5.84
C PRO A 60 18.49 5.06 6.74
N TYR A 61 18.47 4.20 7.76
CA TYR A 61 19.65 3.94 8.58
C TYR A 61 20.78 3.33 7.76
N ALA A 62 21.96 3.94 7.84
CA ALA A 62 23.19 3.47 7.19
C ALA A 62 23.82 2.30 7.97
N ASN A 63 23.14 1.15 8.02
CA ASN A 63 23.57 0.04 8.87
C ASN A 63 23.73 -1.31 8.15
N GLY A 64 23.31 -1.47 6.90
CA GLY A 64 23.44 -2.73 6.16
C GLY A 64 22.72 -2.73 4.82
N PRO A 65 22.71 -3.85 4.08
CA PRO A 65 22.04 -3.94 2.77
C PRO A 65 20.55 -3.59 2.82
N ILE A 66 20.01 -3.15 1.68
CA ILE A 66 18.58 -2.88 1.54
C ILE A 66 17.76 -4.17 1.70
N HIS A 67 16.52 -4.03 2.13
CA HIS A 67 15.54 -5.11 2.18
C HIS A 67 14.29 -4.74 1.37
N MET A 68 13.32 -5.65 1.29
CA MET A 68 12.10 -5.42 0.52
C MET A 68 11.34 -4.16 0.99
N GLY A 69 11.27 -3.89 2.30
CA GLY A 69 10.64 -2.68 2.84
C GLY A 69 11.26 -1.38 2.32
N THR A 70 12.58 -1.22 2.40
CA THR A 70 13.27 -0.05 1.82
C THR A 70 13.15 0.01 0.30
N THR A 71 13.03 -1.16 -0.36
CA THR A 71 12.87 -1.24 -1.81
C THR A 71 11.49 -0.77 -2.27
N LEU A 72 10.42 -1.24 -1.60
CA LEU A 72 9.05 -0.76 -1.80
C LEU A 72 8.99 0.76 -1.65
N ASN A 73 9.51 1.28 -0.55
CA ASN A 73 9.56 2.70 -0.25
C ASN A 73 10.24 3.50 -1.37
N LYS A 74 11.47 3.13 -1.75
CA LYS A 74 12.25 3.86 -2.76
C LYS A 74 11.66 3.77 -4.16
N ILE A 75 11.08 2.63 -4.53
CA ILE A 75 10.42 2.49 -5.82
C ILE A 75 9.16 3.36 -5.87
N LEU A 76 8.35 3.42 -4.80
CA LEU A 76 7.17 4.31 -4.75
C LEU A 76 7.57 5.78 -4.94
N LYS A 77 8.61 6.24 -4.23
CA LYS A 77 9.17 7.60 -4.39
C LYS A 77 9.58 7.87 -5.84
N ASP A 78 10.28 6.92 -6.44
CA ASP A 78 10.80 7.05 -7.81
C ASP A 78 9.69 7.01 -8.87
N ILE A 79 8.64 6.20 -8.69
CA ILE A 79 7.45 6.18 -9.55
C ILE A 79 6.80 7.57 -9.56
N ILE A 80 6.63 8.20 -8.40
CA ILE A 80 6.09 9.56 -8.27
C ILE A 80 7.00 10.56 -8.98
N ASN A 81 8.30 10.52 -8.70
CA ASN A 81 9.27 11.44 -9.29
C ASN A 81 9.32 11.33 -10.83
N LYS A 82 9.38 10.11 -11.38
CA LYS A 82 9.38 9.88 -12.84
C LYS A 82 8.08 10.32 -13.51
N TYR A 83 6.95 10.13 -12.84
CA TYR A 83 5.67 10.68 -13.31
C TYR A 83 5.72 12.22 -13.37
N LYS A 84 6.19 12.87 -12.30
CA LYS A 84 6.31 14.34 -12.25
C LYS A 84 7.30 14.88 -13.29
N PHE A 85 8.39 14.17 -13.58
CA PHE A 85 9.30 14.51 -14.69
C PHE A 85 8.57 14.53 -16.03
N LEU A 86 7.79 13.50 -16.34
CA LEU A 86 7.04 13.43 -17.60
C LEU A 86 5.92 14.48 -17.67
N ARG A 87 5.38 14.89 -16.52
CA ARG A 87 4.44 16.00 -16.40
C ARG A 87 5.10 17.38 -16.51
N GLY A 88 6.43 17.44 -16.67
CA GLY A 88 7.19 18.66 -16.90
C GLY A 88 7.61 19.39 -15.62
N TYR A 89 7.55 18.78 -14.44
CA TYR A 89 8.06 19.38 -13.20
C TYR A 89 9.58 19.30 -13.11
N LYS A 90 10.20 20.29 -12.47
CA LYS A 90 11.60 20.25 -12.04
C LYS A 90 11.70 19.43 -10.76
N VAL A 91 11.80 18.11 -10.89
CA VAL A 91 11.85 17.23 -9.73
C VAL A 91 13.23 17.26 -9.09
N ARG A 92 13.29 17.62 -7.80
CA ARG A 92 14.50 17.62 -7.00
C ARG A 92 14.36 16.55 -5.93
N TYR A 93 15.17 15.49 -6.07
CA TYR A 93 15.12 14.36 -5.17
C TYR A 93 16.53 14.07 -4.67
N VAL A 94 16.75 14.43 -3.41
CA VAL A 94 18.02 14.27 -2.71
C VAL A 94 17.89 13.05 -1.79
N PRO A 95 18.52 11.92 -2.11
CA PRO A 95 18.58 10.79 -1.20
C PRO A 95 19.36 11.16 0.06
N GLY A 96 18.98 10.60 1.21
CA GLY A 96 19.79 10.76 2.41
C GLY A 96 19.88 9.55 3.30
N TRP A 97 20.68 9.67 4.35
CA TRP A 97 20.98 8.59 5.28
C TRP A 97 21.10 9.09 6.70
N ASP A 98 20.56 8.28 7.61
CA ASP A 98 20.72 8.46 9.04
C ASP A 98 21.95 7.68 9.47
N CYS A 99 22.99 8.42 9.78
CA CYS A 99 24.32 7.92 10.06
C CYS A 99 24.62 7.83 11.55
N HIS A 100 23.72 8.25 12.44
CA HIS A 100 23.98 8.32 13.87
C HIS A 100 23.28 7.23 14.70
N GLY A 101 23.63 7.21 15.99
CA GLY A 101 22.93 6.47 17.03
C GLY A 101 23.31 5.02 17.25
N LEU A 102 22.55 4.41 18.15
CA LEU A 102 22.79 3.09 18.71
C LEU A 102 22.95 1.92 17.70
N PRO A 103 22.27 1.86 16.52
CA PRO A 103 22.41 0.70 15.64
C PRO A 103 23.79 0.55 15.06
N ILE A 104 24.38 1.67 14.67
CA ILE A 104 25.70 1.72 14.09
C ILE A 104 26.73 1.43 15.17
N GLU A 105 26.60 2.08 16.34
CA GLU A 105 27.49 1.88 17.48
C GLU A 105 27.51 0.40 17.91
N LEU A 106 26.35 -0.26 18.02
CA LEU A 106 26.30 -1.69 18.37
C LEU A 106 26.94 -2.59 17.32
N LYS A 107 26.74 -2.34 16.02
CA LYS A 107 27.35 -3.14 14.95
C LYS A 107 28.87 -3.00 14.97
N VAL A 108 29.37 -1.79 15.19
CA VAL A 108 30.81 -1.55 15.39
C VAL A 108 31.31 -2.33 16.60
N LEU A 109 30.66 -2.19 17.77
CA LEU A 109 31.05 -2.88 19.00
C LEU A 109 30.98 -4.40 18.90
N GLN A 110 30.06 -4.96 18.11
CA GLN A 110 29.94 -6.40 17.85
C GLN A 110 31.07 -6.94 16.97
N ASN A 111 31.63 -6.09 16.10
CA ASN A 111 32.74 -6.45 15.22
C ASN A 111 34.12 -6.30 15.90
N LEU A 112 34.18 -5.68 17.08
CA LEU A 112 35.40 -5.53 17.87
C LEU A 112 35.66 -6.75 18.76
N LYS A 113 36.95 -7.01 19.03
CA LYS A 113 37.33 -8.02 20.02
C LYS A 113 36.99 -7.56 21.44
N PRO A 114 36.74 -8.47 22.40
CA PRO A 114 36.38 -8.11 23.77
C PRO A 114 37.36 -7.14 24.48
N GLU A 115 38.67 -7.28 24.24
CA GLU A 115 39.68 -6.40 24.82
C GLU A 115 39.67 -5.01 24.20
N GLU A 116 39.56 -4.91 22.88
CA GLU A 116 39.43 -3.64 22.15
C GLU A 116 38.16 -2.89 22.57
N ARG A 117 37.07 -3.62 22.84
CA ARG A 117 35.80 -3.05 23.29
C ARG A 117 35.89 -2.41 24.68
N LYS A 118 36.77 -2.90 25.57
CA LYS A 118 36.94 -2.35 26.93
C LYS A 118 37.80 -1.09 26.96
N SER A 119 38.71 -0.91 25.99
CA SER A 119 39.68 0.19 25.97
C SER A 119 39.36 1.29 24.96
N ILE A 120 38.28 1.16 24.16
CA ILE A 120 37.95 2.12 23.11
C ILE A 120 37.55 3.48 23.68
N THR A 121 38.19 4.54 23.19
CA THR A 121 37.83 5.92 23.55
C THR A 121 36.58 6.39 22.79
N PRO A 122 35.84 7.40 23.30
CA PRO A 122 34.71 7.99 22.58
C PRO A 122 35.06 8.41 21.14
N LEU A 123 36.21 9.06 20.94
CA LEU A 123 36.63 9.54 19.62
C LEU A 123 36.94 8.39 18.66
N GLU A 124 37.66 7.35 19.11
CA GLU A 124 37.92 6.16 18.29
C GLU A 124 36.64 5.43 17.90
N LEU A 125 35.66 5.35 18.82
CA LEU A 125 34.35 4.77 18.54
C LEU A 125 33.60 5.58 17.48
N ARG A 126 33.62 6.90 17.56
CA ARG A 126 33.01 7.80 16.58
C ARG A 126 33.62 7.64 15.19
N HIS A 127 34.96 7.58 15.09
CA HIS A 127 35.63 7.34 13.81
C HIS A 127 35.24 5.99 13.21
N LYS A 128 35.24 4.90 13.99
CA LYS A 128 34.82 3.58 13.50
C LYS A 128 33.34 3.55 13.09
N ALA A 129 32.49 4.27 13.81
CA ALA A 129 31.07 4.41 13.50
C ALA A 129 30.83 5.19 12.20
N ARG A 130 31.55 6.29 11.99
CA ARG A 130 31.56 7.06 10.74
C ARG A 130 31.95 6.18 9.56
N ASP A 131 33.07 5.48 9.67
CA ASP A 131 33.60 4.66 8.57
C ASP A 131 32.62 3.51 8.21
N PHE A 132 32.04 2.86 9.22
CA PHE A 132 31.00 1.85 9.02
C PHE A 132 29.74 2.42 8.34
N ALA A 133 29.26 3.59 8.79
CA ALA A 133 28.08 4.24 8.21
C ALA A 133 28.30 4.59 6.74
N LEU A 134 29.48 5.13 6.40
CA LEU A 134 29.85 5.45 5.02
C LEU A 134 29.91 4.21 4.13
N GLU A 135 30.49 3.11 4.61
CA GLU A 135 30.53 1.83 3.88
C GLU A 135 29.11 1.29 3.63
N ALA A 136 28.29 1.24 4.68
CA ALA A 136 26.91 0.76 4.58
C ALA A 136 26.07 1.64 3.62
N MET A 137 26.26 2.95 3.66
CA MET A 137 25.62 3.90 2.74
C MET A 137 26.00 3.61 1.29
N GLN A 138 27.28 3.37 0.98
CA GLN A 138 27.72 3.07 -0.39
C GLN A 138 27.08 1.80 -0.93
N VAL A 139 26.98 0.76 -0.11
CA VAL A 139 26.26 -0.48 -0.48
C VAL A 139 24.80 -0.18 -0.79
N GLN A 140 24.09 0.51 0.10
CA GLN A 140 22.67 0.84 -0.09
C GLN A 140 22.44 1.73 -1.32
N ARG A 141 23.30 2.74 -1.54
CA ARG A 141 23.27 3.63 -2.71
C ARG A 141 23.33 2.85 -4.02
N ASN A 142 24.29 1.93 -4.13
CA ASN A 142 24.45 1.11 -5.34
C ASN A 142 23.24 0.19 -5.57
N GLN A 143 22.69 -0.37 -4.49
CA GLN A 143 21.50 -1.22 -4.58
C GLN A 143 20.25 -0.43 -5.01
N PHE A 144 20.03 0.78 -4.49
CA PHE A 144 18.92 1.62 -4.93
C PHE A 144 19.06 2.07 -6.39
N ARG A 145 20.28 2.44 -6.82
CA ARG A 145 20.56 2.72 -8.25
C ARG A 145 20.23 1.51 -9.12
N ARG A 146 20.60 0.30 -8.68
CA ARG A 146 20.31 -0.94 -9.41
C ARG A 146 18.81 -1.21 -9.57
N CYS A 147 17.97 -0.77 -8.62
CA CYS A 147 16.51 -0.78 -8.73
C CYS A 147 15.94 0.23 -9.75
N GLY A 148 16.78 1.00 -10.45
CA GLY A 148 16.38 2.00 -11.45
C GLY A 148 15.95 3.34 -10.84
N VAL A 149 16.27 3.60 -9.57
CA VAL A 149 15.88 4.82 -8.86
C VAL A 149 16.79 5.99 -9.26
N TRP A 150 16.17 7.10 -9.66
CA TRP A 150 16.86 8.35 -9.94
C TRP A 150 16.95 9.24 -8.70
N GLY A 151 17.95 10.12 -8.66
CA GLY A 151 18.20 11.05 -7.55
C GLY A 151 19.59 11.67 -7.63
N GLU A 152 19.84 12.69 -6.80
CA GLU A 152 21.15 13.33 -6.65
C GLU A 152 22.13 12.43 -5.87
N TRP A 153 22.50 11.29 -6.47
CA TRP A 153 23.31 10.26 -5.82
C TRP A 153 24.75 10.69 -5.52
N GLU A 154 25.31 11.64 -6.28
CA GLU A 154 26.67 12.15 -6.07
C GLU A 154 26.76 13.16 -4.91
N ASN A 155 25.64 13.82 -4.56
CA ASN A 155 25.59 14.77 -3.44
C ASN A 155 24.40 14.49 -2.49
N PRO A 156 24.36 13.29 -1.87
CA PRO A 156 23.32 12.97 -0.92
C PRO A 156 23.50 13.77 0.38
N TYR A 157 22.43 13.86 1.16
CA TYR A 157 22.54 14.40 2.51
C TYR A 157 22.84 13.26 3.51
N LEU A 158 23.69 13.52 4.49
CA LEU A 158 24.06 12.56 5.54
C LEU A 158 23.96 13.28 6.87
N THR A 159 23.39 12.65 7.89
CA THR A 159 23.25 13.31 9.21
C THR A 159 24.61 13.64 9.85
N LEU A 160 25.68 12.94 9.46
CA LEU A 160 27.06 13.17 9.94
C LEU A 160 27.82 14.29 9.23
N LYS A 161 27.21 14.97 8.24
CA LYS A 161 27.89 16.03 7.50
C LYS A 161 27.95 17.31 8.35
N PRO A 162 29.08 18.05 8.38
CA PRO A 162 29.22 19.28 9.17
C PRO A 162 28.08 20.29 8.98
N GLU A 163 27.67 20.50 7.72
CA GLU A 163 26.56 21.41 7.39
C GLU A 163 25.21 20.93 7.94
N TYR A 164 25.00 19.62 8.03
CA TYR A 164 23.77 19.04 8.59
C TYR A 164 23.76 19.18 10.11
N GLU A 165 24.86 18.82 10.78
CA GLU A 165 24.99 18.92 12.23
C GLU A 165 24.85 20.36 12.70
N ALA A 166 25.42 21.32 11.97
CA ALA A 166 25.23 22.75 12.26
C ALA A 166 23.77 23.21 12.10
N ALA A 167 23.06 22.75 11.07
CA ALA A 167 21.64 23.05 10.91
C ALA A 167 20.79 22.45 12.05
N GLN A 168 21.11 21.23 12.48
CA GLN A 168 20.49 20.59 13.63
C GLN A 168 20.72 21.35 14.93
N ILE A 169 21.95 21.85 15.18
CA ILE A 169 22.24 22.74 16.31
C ILE A 169 21.44 24.04 16.23
N GLY A 170 21.22 24.58 15.02
CA GLY A 170 20.35 25.74 14.80
C GLY A 170 18.91 25.48 15.25
N VAL A 171 18.32 24.36 14.82
CA VAL A 171 16.97 23.93 15.24
C VAL A 171 16.88 23.75 16.75
N PHE A 172 17.84 23.05 17.35
CA PHE A 172 17.94 22.89 18.80
C PHE A 172 18.03 24.26 19.50
N GLY A 173 18.86 25.14 18.97
CA GLY A 173 19.09 26.48 19.50
C GLY A 173 17.82 27.32 19.56
N GLU A 174 17.10 27.41 18.44
CA GLU A 174 15.83 28.14 18.38
C GLU A 174 14.79 27.58 19.36
N MET A 175 14.68 26.25 19.45
CA MET A 175 13.78 25.61 20.40
C MET A 175 14.19 25.90 21.85
N ALA A 176 15.48 25.91 22.15
CA ALA A 176 16.00 26.25 23.48
C ALA A 176 15.72 27.71 23.84
N LEU A 177 15.97 28.65 22.93
CA LEU A 177 15.74 30.08 23.14
C LEU A 177 14.26 30.43 23.33
N LYS A 178 13.35 29.65 22.72
CA LYS A 178 11.89 29.75 22.95
C LYS A 178 11.42 29.09 24.25
N GLY A 179 12.33 28.50 25.03
CA GLY A 179 12.01 27.83 26.29
C GLY A 179 11.37 26.45 26.13
N TYR A 180 11.42 25.85 24.93
CA TYR A 180 10.90 24.50 24.71
C TYR A 180 11.88 23.42 25.13
N ILE A 181 13.17 23.72 25.23
CA ILE A 181 14.19 22.77 25.70
C ILE A 181 14.55 23.08 27.14
N TYR A 182 14.51 22.06 28.00
CA TYR A 182 14.87 22.19 29.39
C TYR A 182 15.49 20.91 29.95
N ARG A 183 16.24 21.05 31.04
CA ARG A 183 16.82 19.94 31.79
C ARG A 183 15.92 19.60 32.98
N GLY A 184 15.61 18.32 33.18
CA GLY A 184 14.77 17.87 34.27
C GLY A 184 15.17 16.51 34.82
N LEU A 185 14.90 16.28 36.11
CA LEU A 185 14.98 14.96 36.73
C LEU A 185 13.60 14.30 36.62
N LYS A 186 13.47 13.31 35.72
CA LYS A 186 12.20 12.60 35.48
C LYS A 186 12.43 11.12 35.30
N PRO A 187 11.46 10.27 35.70
CA PRO A 187 11.46 8.86 35.32
C PRO A 187 11.41 8.71 33.81
N VAL A 188 12.36 7.98 33.26
CA VAL A 188 12.38 7.60 31.85
C VAL A 188 12.53 6.09 31.75
N HIS A 189 12.12 5.53 30.62
CA HIS A 189 12.52 4.17 30.28
C HIS A 189 14.04 4.13 30.19
N TRP A 190 14.65 3.26 30.99
CA TRP A 190 16.08 3.07 31.08
C TRP A 190 16.40 1.61 30.74
N SER A 191 17.41 1.39 29.91
CA SER A 191 17.96 0.06 29.64
C SER A 191 19.23 -0.14 30.46
N PRO A 192 19.21 -0.92 31.56
CA PRO A 192 20.43 -1.23 32.31
C PRO A 192 21.48 -1.94 31.47
N SER A 193 21.04 -2.71 30.46
CA SER A 193 21.95 -3.40 29.53
C SER A 193 22.64 -2.49 28.54
N SER A 194 22.00 -1.38 28.14
CA SER A 194 22.52 -0.43 27.17
C SER A 194 23.02 0.86 27.82
N GLN A 195 22.79 1.04 29.12
CA GLN A 195 23.12 2.20 29.95
C GLN A 195 22.66 3.53 29.33
N THR A 196 21.43 3.55 28.83
CA THR A 196 20.85 4.74 28.19
C THR A 196 19.36 4.80 28.43
N ALA A 197 18.83 6.02 28.44
CA ALA A 197 17.42 6.26 28.27
C ALA A 197 16.95 5.77 26.89
N LEU A 198 15.71 5.29 26.83
CA LEU A 198 15.02 4.83 25.62
C LEU A 198 13.74 5.65 25.44
N ALA A 199 13.41 5.99 24.20
CA ALA A 199 12.08 6.49 23.85
C ALA A 199 11.06 5.35 23.76
N GLU A 200 9.77 5.66 23.84
CA GLU A 200 8.66 4.69 23.66
C GLU A 200 8.79 3.88 22.36
N ALA A 201 9.22 4.53 21.27
CA ALA A 201 9.45 3.91 19.97
C ALA A 201 10.61 2.89 19.96
N GLU A 202 11.44 2.89 21.01
CA GLU A 202 12.59 2.00 21.19
C GLU A 202 12.29 0.84 22.16
N LEU A 203 11.01 0.62 22.48
CA LEU A 203 10.57 -0.48 23.35
C LEU A 203 9.86 -1.56 22.55
N GLU A 204 9.99 -2.80 23.01
CA GLU A 204 9.18 -3.92 22.53
C GLU A 204 8.54 -4.68 23.68
N TYR A 205 7.43 -5.36 23.40
CA TYR A 205 6.62 -6.04 24.40
C TYR A 205 6.48 -7.51 24.01
N PRO A 206 7.44 -8.38 24.37
CA PRO A 206 7.35 -9.80 24.08
C PRO A 206 6.21 -10.46 24.86
N GLU A 207 5.63 -11.52 24.29
CA GLU A 207 4.64 -12.34 24.98
C GLU A 207 5.28 -13.23 26.05
N GLY A 208 4.56 -13.47 27.14
CA GLY A 208 4.96 -14.44 28.18
C GLY A 208 5.98 -13.93 29.21
N HIS A 209 6.18 -12.61 29.35
CA HIS A 209 6.94 -12.08 30.48
C HIS A 209 6.21 -12.37 31.79
N THR A 210 6.94 -12.90 32.78
CA THR A 210 6.42 -13.22 34.11
C THR A 210 7.15 -12.40 35.17
N SER A 211 6.42 -11.59 35.92
CA SER A 211 6.93 -10.85 37.08
C SER A 211 6.53 -11.54 38.39
N ARG A 212 7.31 -11.33 39.45
CA ARG A 212 6.94 -11.73 40.83
C ARG A 212 6.04 -10.65 41.41
N SER A 213 4.74 -10.91 41.43
CA SER A 213 3.71 -10.02 41.94
C SER A 213 3.52 -10.25 43.44
N ILE A 214 3.38 -9.15 44.19
CA ILE A 214 3.17 -9.20 45.64
C ILE A 214 2.02 -8.33 46.09
N TYR A 215 1.38 -8.80 47.17
CA TYR A 215 0.45 -8.02 47.98
C TYR A 215 1.13 -7.77 49.32
N ALA A 216 1.26 -6.50 49.70
CA ALA A 216 1.92 -6.11 50.94
C ALA A 216 1.01 -5.20 51.76
N ALA A 217 1.08 -5.36 53.08
CA ALA A 217 0.30 -4.59 54.03
C ALA A 217 1.18 -3.54 54.71
N PHE A 218 0.79 -2.27 54.57
CA PHE A 218 1.49 -1.16 55.21
C PHE A 218 0.71 -0.73 56.44
N ARG A 219 1.31 -0.84 57.63
CA ARG A 219 0.61 -0.58 58.88
C ARG A 219 0.20 0.88 58.98
N MET A 220 -1.09 1.12 59.19
CA MET A 220 -1.64 2.46 59.36
C MET A 220 -1.31 2.98 60.77
N THR A 221 -0.82 4.21 60.86
CA THR A 221 -0.38 4.83 62.12
C THR A 221 -1.28 5.99 62.53
N GLU A 222 -1.83 6.73 61.58
CA GLU A 222 -2.70 7.88 61.83
C GLU A 222 -3.86 7.93 60.83
N ALA A 223 -5.09 8.11 61.30
CA ALA A 223 -6.27 8.31 60.46
C ALA A 223 -6.50 9.79 60.18
N ALA A 224 -6.86 10.13 58.94
CA ALA A 224 -7.24 11.49 58.57
C ALA A 224 -8.49 11.94 59.35
N PRO A 225 -8.67 13.26 59.59
CA PRO A 225 -9.81 13.78 60.35
C PRO A 225 -11.18 13.32 59.83
N ALA A 226 -11.33 13.14 58.52
CA ALA A 226 -12.58 12.74 57.88
C ALA A 226 -13.01 11.29 58.23
N VAL A 227 -12.05 10.42 58.56
CA VAL A 227 -12.27 8.97 58.78
C VAL A 227 -11.89 8.52 60.17
N LYS A 228 -11.46 9.44 61.03
CA LYS A 228 -10.96 9.14 62.37
C LYS A 228 -11.94 8.29 63.19
N ASP A 229 -13.21 8.67 63.21
CA ASP A 229 -14.25 7.94 63.96
C ASP A 229 -14.59 6.59 63.30
N LYS A 230 -14.61 6.54 61.96
CA LYS A 230 -14.89 5.32 61.19
C LYS A 230 -13.78 4.28 61.33
N LEU A 231 -12.54 4.71 61.54
CA LEU A 231 -11.37 3.83 61.60
C LEU A 231 -10.89 3.53 63.01
N ALA A 232 -11.35 4.28 64.02
CA ALA A 232 -10.86 4.18 65.40
C ALA A 232 -10.92 2.76 65.98
N GLU A 233 -11.95 1.97 65.68
CA GLU A 233 -12.10 0.60 66.20
C GLU A 233 -11.13 -0.42 65.58
N PHE A 234 -10.53 -0.09 64.44
CA PHE A 234 -9.60 -0.97 63.71
C PHE A 234 -8.11 -0.61 63.97
N MET A 235 -7.83 0.60 64.45
CA MET A 235 -6.49 1.02 64.91
C MET A 235 -6.19 0.27 66.23
N PRO A 236 -5.16 -0.58 66.37
CA PRO A 236 -3.78 -0.50 65.85
C PRO A 236 -3.35 -1.62 64.86
N ASP A 237 -4.31 -2.44 64.43
CA ASP A 237 -4.12 -3.65 63.60
C ASP A 237 -4.54 -3.44 62.13
N LEU A 238 -4.88 -2.19 61.76
CA LEU A 238 -5.28 -1.78 60.42
C LEU A 238 -4.07 -1.53 59.51
N ALA A 239 -4.13 -2.07 58.30
CA ALA A 239 -3.14 -1.84 57.25
C ALA A 239 -3.76 -1.39 55.93
N ILE A 240 -2.92 -0.82 55.09
CA ILE A 240 -3.21 -0.45 53.71
C ILE A 240 -2.65 -1.57 52.84
N ALA A 241 -3.50 -2.31 52.14
CA ALA A 241 -3.05 -3.38 51.26
C ALA A 241 -2.69 -2.80 49.88
N ILE A 242 -1.42 -2.88 49.50
CA ILE A 242 -0.95 -2.51 48.17
C ILE A 242 -0.67 -3.74 47.33
N TRP A 243 -0.66 -3.55 46.02
CA TRP A 243 -0.22 -4.55 45.06
C TRP A 243 0.87 -3.98 44.16
N THR A 244 1.88 -4.79 43.85
CA THR A 244 2.87 -4.42 42.83
C THR A 244 3.46 -5.65 42.13
N THR A 245 3.78 -5.49 40.84
CA THR A 245 4.55 -6.44 40.04
C THR A 245 6.05 -6.17 40.10
N THR A 246 6.48 -5.11 40.79
CA THR A 246 7.89 -4.67 40.86
C THR A 246 8.33 -4.46 42.32
N PRO A 247 8.54 -5.55 43.10
CA PRO A 247 8.99 -5.46 44.49
C PRO A 247 10.20 -4.55 44.69
N TRP A 248 11.13 -4.54 43.75
CA TRP A 248 12.31 -3.68 43.74
C TRP A 248 12.02 -2.17 43.82
N THR A 249 10.80 -1.71 43.53
CA THR A 249 10.45 -0.29 43.64
C THR A 249 10.05 0.14 45.06
N LEU A 250 9.81 -0.80 45.97
CA LEU A 250 9.35 -0.51 47.33
C LEU A 250 10.31 0.36 48.16
N PRO A 251 11.64 0.21 48.10
CA PRO A 251 12.55 1.17 48.73
C PRO A 251 12.28 2.64 48.36
N GLY A 252 11.82 2.89 47.13
CA GLY A 252 11.44 4.21 46.63
C GLY A 252 10.04 4.68 47.01
N ASN A 253 9.24 3.91 47.75
CA ASN A 253 7.86 4.25 48.09
C ASN A 253 7.77 5.47 49.04
N LEU A 254 7.05 6.52 48.64
CA LEU A 254 6.88 7.73 49.46
C LEU A 254 5.41 8.05 49.77
N ALA A 255 4.47 7.39 49.10
CA ALA A 255 3.04 7.54 49.35
C ALA A 255 2.27 6.29 48.88
N VAL A 256 0.98 6.23 49.21
CA VAL A 256 0.02 5.33 48.57
C VAL A 256 -1.07 6.16 47.92
N ALA A 257 -1.27 5.98 46.62
CA ALA A 257 -2.28 6.66 45.84
C ALA A 257 -3.62 5.92 45.85
N VAL A 258 -4.69 6.67 46.02
CA VAL A 258 -6.09 6.22 45.90
C VAL A 258 -6.84 7.04 44.85
N ASN A 259 -7.90 6.45 44.29
CA ASN A 259 -8.83 7.18 43.43
C ASN A 259 -9.89 7.87 44.29
N PRO A 260 -10.14 9.19 44.12
CA PRO A 260 -11.04 9.92 45.01
C PRO A 260 -12.51 9.46 44.91
N ASP A 261 -12.92 8.94 43.75
CA ASP A 261 -14.31 8.59 43.44
C ASP A 261 -14.63 7.11 43.71
N LEU A 262 -13.62 6.27 43.94
CA LEU A 262 -13.82 4.87 44.30
C LEU A 262 -14.21 4.71 45.79
N ASN A 263 -14.96 3.66 46.06
CA ASN A 263 -15.25 3.21 47.42
C ASN A 263 -14.22 2.16 47.85
N TYR A 264 -13.78 2.29 49.10
CA TYR A 264 -12.83 1.41 49.77
C TYR A 264 -13.51 0.75 50.96
N ALA A 265 -13.13 -0.50 51.22
CA ALA A 265 -13.66 -1.30 52.30
C ALA A 265 -12.54 -1.62 53.30
N VAL A 266 -12.85 -1.46 54.59
CA VAL A 266 -12.09 -2.10 55.66
C VAL A 266 -12.55 -3.55 55.72
N VAL A 267 -11.65 -4.48 55.41
CA VAL A 267 -11.92 -5.92 55.43
C VAL A 267 -11.15 -6.60 56.55
N GLN A 268 -11.75 -7.63 57.13
CA GLN A 268 -11.04 -8.52 58.04
C GLN A 268 -10.28 -9.57 57.24
N VAL A 269 -8.95 -9.61 57.39
CA VAL A 269 -8.03 -10.49 56.63
C VAL A 269 -7.48 -11.65 57.46
N GLY A 270 -7.44 -11.49 58.79
CA GLY A 270 -6.90 -12.48 59.72
C GLY A 270 -7.55 -12.40 61.10
N THR A 271 -7.34 -13.41 61.94
CA THR A 271 -7.94 -13.52 63.28
C THR A 271 -6.94 -13.31 64.42
N GLU A 272 -5.67 -13.72 64.26
CA GLU A 272 -4.71 -13.79 65.38
C GLU A 272 -3.44 -12.94 65.16
N THR A 273 -2.90 -12.86 63.94
CA THR A 273 -1.68 -12.12 63.61
C THR A 273 -1.98 -10.82 62.83
N PRO A 274 -1.31 -9.69 63.13
CA PRO A 274 -1.42 -8.47 62.32
C PRO A 274 -0.92 -8.67 60.88
N PRO A 275 -1.49 -7.97 59.88
CA PRO A 275 -2.67 -7.11 60.01
C PRO A 275 -3.97 -7.93 60.11
N LYS A 276 -4.81 -7.62 61.11
CA LYS A 276 -6.15 -8.23 61.22
C LYS A 276 -7.14 -7.59 60.25
N TYR A 277 -6.93 -6.30 59.97
CA TYR A 277 -7.77 -5.52 59.07
C TYR A 277 -6.92 -4.90 57.96
N ALA A 278 -7.45 -4.86 56.74
CA ALA A 278 -6.83 -4.16 55.63
C ALA A 278 -7.84 -3.27 54.89
N ILE A 279 -7.36 -2.19 54.30
CA ILE A 279 -8.12 -1.37 53.36
C ILE A 279 -7.83 -1.86 51.95
N VAL A 280 -8.90 -2.17 51.20
CA VAL A 280 -8.90 -2.55 49.78
C VAL A 280 -10.04 -1.83 49.06
N ALA A 281 -10.01 -1.72 47.73
CA ALA A 281 -11.16 -1.21 46.99
C ALA A 281 -12.38 -2.15 47.19
N ALA A 282 -13.55 -1.57 47.42
CA ALA A 282 -14.76 -2.32 47.78
C ALA A 282 -15.18 -3.32 46.68
N ASP A 283 -15.02 -2.94 45.41
CA ASP A 283 -15.37 -3.80 44.26
C ASP A 283 -14.40 -4.98 44.07
N LEU A 284 -13.21 -4.93 44.71
CA LEU A 284 -12.19 -5.97 44.60
C LEU A 284 -12.25 -7.02 45.72
N VAL A 285 -13.15 -6.87 46.70
CA VAL A 285 -13.21 -7.73 47.89
C VAL A 285 -13.44 -9.20 47.55
N GLU A 286 -14.35 -9.51 46.62
CA GLU A 286 -14.63 -10.89 46.21
C GLU A 286 -13.41 -11.52 45.53
N LYS A 287 -12.83 -10.83 44.54
CA LYS A 287 -11.63 -11.27 43.81
C LYS A 287 -10.42 -11.44 44.73
N LEU A 288 -10.23 -10.52 45.68
CA LEU A 288 -9.14 -10.61 46.66
C LEU A 288 -9.37 -11.74 47.67
N SER A 289 -10.62 -12.06 48.00
CA SER A 289 -10.94 -13.23 48.84
C SER A 289 -10.51 -14.53 48.18
N GLU A 290 -10.75 -14.65 46.87
CA GLU A 290 -10.27 -15.79 46.07
C GLU A 290 -8.74 -15.82 46.01
N THR A 291 -8.13 -14.67 45.72
CA THR A 291 -6.66 -14.51 45.57
C THR A 291 -5.91 -14.88 46.86
N PHE A 292 -6.41 -14.44 48.01
CA PHE A 292 -5.86 -14.77 49.32
C PHE A 292 -6.35 -16.12 49.85
N SER A 293 -7.27 -16.78 49.14
CA SER A 293 -7.93 -18.01 49.58
C SER A 293 -8.51 -17.89 51.00
N THR A 294 -8.99 -16.69 51.34
CA THR A 294 -9.47 -16.31 52.68
C THR A 294 -10.71 -15.42 52.53
N PRO A 295 -11.85 -15.71 53.20
CA PRO A 295 -13.03 -14.87 53.10
C PRO A 295 -12.80 -13.47 53.69
N LEU A 296 -12.90 -12.43 52.87
CA LEU A 296 -12.77 -11.04 53.31
C LEU A 296 -14.15 -10.48 53.69
N THR A 297 -14.36 -10.24 54.99
CA THR A 297 -15.62 -9.66 55.48
C THR A 297 -15.49 -8.15 55.60
N VAL A 298 -16.36 -7.40 54.92
CA VAL A 298 -16.43 -5.93 55.01
C VAL A 298 -16.93 -5.50 56.39
N LYS A 299 -16.21 -4.60 57.05
CA LYS A 299 -16.53 -4.02 58.36
C LYS A 299 -16.97 -2.57 58.25
N ALA A 300 -16.34 -1.80 57.35
CA ALA A 300 -16.68 -0.41 57.08
C ALA A 300 -16.42 -0.06 55.61
N THR A 301 -17.07 0.98 55.11
CA THR A 301 -16.88 1.52 53.75
C THR A 301 -16.58 3.02 53.82
N ILE A 302 -15.64 3.46 53.00
CA ILE A 302 -15.05 4.79 53.01
C ILE A 302 -14.80 5.21 51.55
N THR A 303 -15.00 6.49 51.21
CA THR A 303 -14.64 6.98 49.87
C THR A 303 -13.14 7.26 49.78
N GLY A 304 -12.53 7.13 48.60
CA GLY A 304 -11.10 7.37 48.45
C GLY A 304 -10.69 8.79 48.83
N LYS A 305 -11.55 9.79 48.55
CA LYS A 305 -11.36 11.18 48.98
C LYS A 305 -11.23 11.33 50.51
N GLU A 306 -11.96 10.53 51.27
CA GLU A 306 -11.91 10.56 52.73
C GLU A 306 -10.63 9.93 53.30
N LEU A 307 -9.90 9.12 52.52
CA LEU A 307 -8.63 8.50 52.93
C LEU A 307 -7.42 9.42 52.77
N GLU A 308 -7.55 10.55 52.05
CA GLU A 308 -6.47 11.51 51.85
C GLU A 308 -5.92 12.03 53.19
N GLY A 309 -4.59 11.97 53.35
CA GLY A 309 -3.89 12.41 54.56
C GLY A 309 -3.82 11.37 55.68
N CYS A 310 -4.35 10.16 55.51
CA CYS A 310 -4.03 9.04 56.40
C CYS A 310 -2.53 8.73 56.32
N LYS A 311 -1.91 8.34 57.44
CA LYS A 311 -0.48 8.01 57.49
C LYS A 311 -0.24 6.54 57.78
N TYR A 312 0.81 6.01 57.19
CA TYR A 312 1.27 4.65 57.38
C TYR A 312 2.77 4.59 57.60
N GLN A 313 3.20 3.54 58.29
CA GLN A 313 4.61 3.20 58.45
C GLN A 313 5.07 2.36 57.27
N HIS A 314 6.17 2.76 56.63
CA HIS A 314 6.80 1.94 55.60
C HIS A 314 7.31 0.62 56.22
N PRO A 315 7.04 -0.56 55.60
CA PRO A 315 7.32 -1.85 56.24
C PRO A 315 8.81 -2.16 56.43
N LEU A 316 9.68 -1.60 55.58
CA LEU A 316 11.12 -1.88 55.55
C LEU A 316 12.03 -0.75 56.00
N TYR A 317 11.48 0.46 56.21
CA TYR A 317 12.26 1.65 56.56
C TYR A 317 11.55 2.39 57.68
N ASP A 318 12.32 3.08 58.53
CA ASP A 318 11.76 3.98 59.52
C ASP A 318 11.29 5.30 58.87
N ARG A 319 10.25 5.19 58.03
CA ARG A 319 9.70 6.27 57.22
C ARG A 319 8.18 6.28 57.36
N LEU A 320 7.65 7.43 57.79
CA LEU A 320 6.23 7.73 57.78
C LEU A 320 5.83 8.32 56.43
N SER A 321 4.74 7.85 55.85
CA SER A 321 4.26 8.28 54.53
C SER A 321 2.75 8.43 54.52
N GLU A 322 2.23 9.16 53.53
CA GLU A 322 0.82 9.56 53.48
C GLU A 322 0.05 8.87 52.35
N VAL A 323 -1.26 8.76 52.55
CA VAL A 323 -2.21 8.40 51.49
C VAL A 323 -2.58 9.67 50.73
N VAL A 324 -2.40 9.62 49.41
CA VAL A 324 -2.57 10.77 48.51
C VAL A 324 -3.62 10.49 47.45
N ILE A 325 -4.17 11.54 46.85
CA ILE A 325 -5.06 11.40 45.71
C ILE A 325 -4.23 11.25 44.43
N GLY A 326 -4.31 10.07 43.83
CA GLY A 326 -3.75 9.80 42.51
C GLY A 326 -4.63 10.38 41.42
N GLY A 327 -5.52 9.54 40.90
CA GLY A 327 -6.48 9.87 39.85
C GLY A 327 -7.00 8.61 39.18
N ASP A 328 -7.38 8.74 37.91
CA ASP A 328 -8.10 7.70 37.16
C ASP A 328 -7.24 6.49 36.78
N TYR A 329 -5.91 6.59 36.92
CA TYR A 329 -4.99 5.45 36.72
C TYR A 329 -5.08 4.41 37.84
N VAL A 330 -5.66 4.77 38.98
CA VAL A 330 -5.99 3.83 40.07
C VAL A 330 -7.39 3.27 39.80
N THR A 331 -7.46 2.00 39.41
CA THR A 331 -8.70 1.33 38.98
C THR A 331 -9.02 0.08 39.82
N THR A 332 -10.18 -0.52 39.58
CA THR A 332 -10.64 -1.79 40.18
C THR A 332 -10.43 -2.99 39.27
N GLU A 333 -9.66 -2.86 38.17
CA GLU A 333 -9.42 -3.97 37.23
C GLU A 333 -8.39 -4.99 37.76
N SER A 334 -7.40 -4.52 38.52
CA SER A 334 -6.30 -5.34 39.05
C SER A 334 -5.74 -4.81 40.38
N GLY A 335 -5.00 -5.65 41.09
CA GLY A 335 -4.39 -5.33 42.38
C GLY A 335 -5.38 -5.16 43.52
N THR A 336 -5.16 -4.16 44.37
CA THR A 336 -5.99 -3.86 45.55
C THR A 336 -6.82 -2.59 45.41
N GLY A 337 -6.61 -1.81 44.35
CA GLY A 337 -7.13 -0.43 44.21
C GLY A 337 -6.38 0.61 45.05
N LEU A 338 -5.27 0.23 45.70
CA LEU A 338 -4.33 1.14 46.36
C LEU A 338 -2.94 0.93 45.76
N VAL A 339 -2.38 1.98 45.16
CA VAL A 339 -1.15 1.90 44.38
C VAL A 339 -0.03 2.54 45.18
N HIS A 340 1.00 1.77 45.51
CA HIS A 340 2.20 2.32 46.13
C HIS A 340 2.88 3.28 45.14
N THR A 341 3.33 4.44 45.62
CA THR A 341 3.84 5.53 44.78
C THR A 341 5.32 5.73 45.03
N ALA A 342 6.14 5.52 44.00
CA ALA A 342 7.58 5.73 44.00
C ALA A 342 7.97 6.73 42.89
N PRO A 343 8.03 8.05 43.19
CA PRO A 343 8.19 9.10 42.18
C PRO A 343 9.43 8.98 41.28
N GLY A 344 10.47 8.24 41.70
CA GLY A 344 11.66 7.96 40.89
C GLY A 344 11.52 6.81 39.89
N HIS A 345 10.39 6.08 39.89
CA HIS A 345 10.23 4.81 39.16
C HIS A 345 8.92 4.67 38.39
N GLY A 346 8.13 5.74 38.26
CA GLY A 346 6.89 5.73 37.47
C GLY A 346 6.47 7.13 37.03
N GLN A 347 5.89 7.23 35.83
CA GLN A 347 5.47 8.53 35.27
C GLN A 347 4.27 9.12 36.04
N GLU A 348 3.24 8.30 36.32
CA GLU A 348 2.10 8.72 37.14
C GLU A 348 2.54 9.04 38.57
N ASP A 349 3.42 8.21 39.13
CA ASP A 349 4.00 8.41 40.47
C ASP A 349 4.77 9.74 40.56
N TYR A 350 5.50 10.11 39.52
CA TYR A 350 6.18 11.39 39.42
C TYR A 350 5.20 12.56 39.38
N LEU A 351 4.11 12.46 38.62
CA LEU A 351 3.10 13.52 38.53
C LEU A 351 2.39 13.72 39.87
N VAL A 352 2.02 12.63 40.56
CA VAL A 352 1.45 12.68 41.91
C VAL A 352 2.48 13.21 42.91
N GLY A 353 3.72 12.72 42.85
CA GLY A 353 4.82 13.22 43.68
C GLY A 353 5.02 14.71 43.52
N LYS A 354 5.00 15.23 42.29
CA LYS A 354 5.08 16.68 42.03
C LYS A 354 3.89 17.45 42.62
N ARG A 355 2.67 16.90 42.53
CA ARG A 355 1.45 17.53 43.07
C ARG A 355 1.52 17.69 44.60
N TYR A 356 2.06 16.68 45.29
CA TYR A 356 2.19 16.65 46.75
C TYR A 356 3.59 17.05 47.25
N ASN A 357 4.46 17.54 46.37
CA ASN A 357 5.83 17.94 46.68
C ASN A 357 6.68 16.83 47.36
N LEU A 358 6.50 15.58 46.91
CA LEU A 358 7.29 14.43 47.36
C LEU A 358 8.69 14.44 46.70
N PRO A 359 9.75 14.01 47.42
CA PRO A 359 11.08 13.81 46.84
C PRO A 359 11.07 12.83 45.66
N ILE A 360 11.94 13.03 44.68
CA ILE A 360 12.14 12.09 43.56
C ILE A 360 13.22 11.08 43.97
N LEU A 361 12.87 10.20 44.91
CA LEU A 361 13.79 9.18 45.42
C LEU A 361 14.01 8.08 44.37
N CYS A 362 15.26 7.84 43.98
CA CYS A 362 15.62 6.85 42.96
C CYS A 362 16.90 6.10 43.37
N PRO A 363 16.81 5.11 44.26
CA PRO A 363 17.97 4.47 44.86
C PRO A 363 18.64 3.46 43.92
N VAL A 364 18.55 3.62 42.59
CA VAL A 364 19.06 2.67 41.58
C VAL A 364 20.02 3.39 40.63
N ASP A 365 21.16 2.78 40.33
CA ASP A 365 22.19 3.31 39.43
C ASP A 365 21.90 2.99 37.94
N GLY A 366 22.81 3.42 37.04
CA GLY A 366 22.70 3.18 35.60
C GLY A 366 22.83 1.71 35.17
N TYR A 367 23.40 0.85 36.02
CA TYR A 367 23.54 -0.59 35.80
C TYR A 367 22.34 -1.38 36.33
N GLY A 368 21.38 -0.70 36.96
CA GLY A 368 20.24 -1.34 37.62
C GLY A 368 20.61 -1.95 38.96
N ASN A 369 21.69 -1.50 39.61
CA ASN A 369 22.02 -1.90 40.97
C ASN A 369 21.50 -0.87 41.96
N PHE A 370 21.11 -1.32 43.15
CA PHE A 370 20.78 -0.40 44.23
C PHE A 370 22.02 0.37 44.72
N THR A 371 21.83 1.66 44.95
CA THR A 371 22.80 2.56 45.58
C THR A 371 22.73 2.46 47.11
N GLU A 372 23.62 3.18 47.80
CA GLU A 372 23.60 3.28 49.27
C GLU A 372 22.26 3.81 49.83
N GLU A 373 21.50 4.59 49.06
CA GLU A 373 20.18 5.08 49.47
C GLU A 373 19.15 3.97 49.70
N ALA A 374 19.39 2.76 49.16
CA ALA A 374 18.55 1.59 49.41
C ALA A 374 18.85 0.90 50.76
N GLY A 375 19.86 1.35 51.52
CA GLY A 375 20.23 0.74 52.80
C GLY A 375 20.66 -0.72 52.66
N GLN A 376 19.96 -1.64 53.34
CA GLN A 376 20.33 -3.07 53.39
C GLN A 376 20.34 -3.79 52.03
N PHE A 377 19.76 -3.20 50.98
CA PHE A 377 19.72 -3.78 49.63
C PHE A 377 20.81 -3.24 48.70
N ALA A 378 21.69 -2.36 49.18
CA ALA A 378 22.76 -1.75 48.38
C ALA A 378 23.60 -2.80 47.64
N GLY A 379 23.87 -2.55 46.36
CA GLY A 379 24.64 -3.44 45.47
C GLY A 379 23.84 -4.55 44.77
N LEU A 380 22.61 -4.87 45.21
CA LEU A 380 21.77 -5.88 44.55
C LEU A 380 21.18 -5.36 43.23
N ASN A 381 20.95 -6.24 42.26
CA ASN A 381 20.46 -5.86 40.94
C ASN A 381 18.94 -6.04 40.81
N VAL A 382 18.24 -4.99 40.37
CA VAL A 382 16.77 -4.92 40.32
C VAL A 382 16.11 -5.92 39.38
N LEU A 383 16.85 -6.39 38.36
CA LEU A 383 16.39 -7.38 37.37
C LEU A 383 16.84 -8.81 37.71
N LYS A 384 17.53 -9.02 38.84
CA LYS A 384 18.02 -10.32 39.28
C LYS A 384 17.54 -10.65 40.70
N ASP A 385 18.37 -10.34 41.68
CA ASP A 385 18.32 -10.80 43.07
C ASP A 385 17.59 -9.85 44.02
N ALA A 386 17.49 -8.57 43.68
CA ALA A 386 16.80 -7.56 44.49
C ALA A 386 15.35 -7.92 44.85
N ASN A 387 14.57 -8.44 43.89
CA ASN A 387 13.16 -8.76 44.14
C ASN A 387 13.02 -9.84 45.22
N GLU A 388 13.88 -10.87 45.19
CA GLU A 388 13.87 -11.93 46.19
C GLU A 388 14.23 -11.41 47.58
N ALA A 389 15.28 -10.59 47.66
CA ALA A 389 15.73 -10.00 48.92
C ALA A 389 14.64 -9.11 49.56
N ILE A 390 13.94 -8.31 48.77
CA ILE A 390 12.86 -7.44 49.27
C ILE A 390 11.65 -8.25 49.72
N ILE A 391 11.29 -9.30 48.98
CA ILE A 391 10.20 -10.21 49.37
C ILE A 391 10.52 -10.87 50.72
N ASN A 392 11.74 -11.39 50.89
CA ASN A 392 12.16 -11.99 52.16
C ASN A 392 12.11 -10.99 53.32
N ALA A 393 12.57 -9.75 53.10
CA ALA A 393 12.49 -8.70 54.11
C ALA A 393 11.04 -8.35 54.50
N LEU A 394 10.09 -8.39 53.55
CA LEU A 394 8.66 -8.20 53.84
C LEU A 394 8.06 -9.36 54.64
N VAL A 395 8.53 -10.60 54.40
CA VAL A 395 8.15 -11.78 55.20
C VAL A 395 8.63 -11.62 56.63
N GLU A 396 9.90 -11.25 56.82
CA GLU A 396 10.49 -11.01 58.15
C GLU A 396 9.78 -9.86 58.90
N ALA A 397 9.36 -8.83 58.17
CA ALA A 397 8.57 -7.72 58.70
C ALA A 397 7.08 -8.05 58.93
N GLY A 398 6.63 -9.28 58.61
CA GLY A 398 5.23 -9.70 58.73
C GLY A 398 4.26 -8.88 57.84
N SER A 399 4.78 -8.27 56.78
CA SER A 399 4.03 -7.35 55.92
C SER A 399 3.63 -7.98 54.58
N LEU A 400 4.22 -9.12 54.18
CA LEU A 400 3.82 -9.83 52.97
C LEU A 400 2.49 -10.57 53.18
N MET A 401 1.49 -10.28 52.36
CA MET A 401 0.19 -10.96 52.38
C MET A 401 0.16 -12.15 51.41
N LYS A 402 0.68 -11.95 50.20
CA LYS A 402 0.69 -12.96 49.14
C LYS A 402 1.79 -12.67 48.13
N GLU A 403 2.41 -13.72 47.62
CA GLU A 403 3.25 -13.69 46.43
C GLU A 403 2.64 -14.60 45.36
N GLU A 404 2.66 -14.16 44.11
CA GLU A 404 2.26 -14.97 42.96
C GLU A 404 3.02 -14.59 41.68
N ALA A 405 3.06 -15.52 40.72
CA ALA A 405 3.59 -15.26 39.39
C ALA A 405 2.54 -14.52 38.54
N TYR A 406 2.92 -13.40 37.92
CA TYR A 406 2.03 -12.58 37.11
C TYR A 406 2.54 -12.44 35.68
N VAL A 407 1.79 -12.97 34.72
CA VAL A 407 2.12 -12.91 33.29
C VAL A 407 1.49 -11.69 32.67
N HIS A 408 2.29 -10.81 32.08
CA HIS A 408 1.82 -9.55 31.48
C HIS A 408 2.76 -9.02 30.41
N LYS A 409 2.37 -7.94 29.74
CA LYS A 409 3.23 -7.25 28.77
C LYS A 409 4.20 -6.34 29.52
N TYR A 410 5.50 -6.54 29.31
CA TYR A 410 6.56 -5.77 29.94
C TYR A 410 7.48 -5.16 28.88
N PRO A 411 7.98 -3.92 29.06
CA PRO A 411 8.85 -3.27 28.09
C PRO A 411 10.28 -3.83 28.11
N TYR A 412 10.76 -4.24 26.94
CA TYR A 412 12.10 -4.71 26.69
C TYR A 412 12.83 -3.75 25.76
N ASP A 413 14.15 -3.67 25.93
CA ASP A 413 15.03 -2.99 24.99
C ASP A 413 14.96 -3.76 23.66
N TRP A 414 14.43 -3.09 22.63
CA TRP A 414 14.21 -3.68 21.31
C TRP A 414 15.46 -4.24 20.64
N ARG A 415 16.66 -3.87 21.09
CA ARG A 415 17.93 -4.33 20.51
C ARG A 415 18.55 -5.44 21.35
N THR A 416 18.67 -5.23 22.65
CA THR A 416 19.32 -6.22 23.54
C THR A 416 18.39 -7.35 23.94
N LYS A 417 17.08 -7.20 23.73
CA LYS A 417 16.05 -8.19 24.10
C LYS A 417 16.03 -8.45 25.61
N LYS A 418 16.38 -7.45 26.41
CA LYS A 418 16.40 -7.50 27.88
C LYS A 418 15.37 -6.55 28.50
N PRO A 419 14.85 -6.84 29.71
CA PRO A 419 13.88 -5.98 30.38
C PRO A 419 14.43 -4.56 30.64
N THR A 420 13.58 -3.55 30.49
CA THR A 420 13.86 -2.16 30.86
C THR A 420 13.32 -1.84 32.25
N ILE A 421 13.72 -0.71 32.83
CA ILE A 421 13.16 -0.20 34.08
C ILE A 421 12.77 1.27 33.92
N PHE A 422 11.92 1.77 34.81
CA PHE A 422 11.75 3.21 34.98
C PHE A 422 12.71 3.71 36.05
N ARG A 423 13.48 4.75 35.71
CA ARG A 423 14.46 5.36 36.60
C ARG A 423 14.49 6.86 36.37
N ALA A 424 14.47 7.64 37.46
CA ALA A 424 14.70 9.07 37.38
C ALA A 424 16.15 9.38 37.05
N THR A 425 16.35 10.20 36.03
CA THR A 425 17.68 10.66 35.61
C THR A 425 17.58 12.08 35.09
N GLU A 426 18.63 12.88 35.33
CA GLU A 426 18.75 14.21 34.73
C GLU A 426 18.90 14.03 33.23
N GLN A 427 17.91 14.52 32.47
CA GLN A 427 17.87 14.43 31.02
C GLN A 427 17.40 15.76 30.42
N TRP A 428 17.66 15.94 29.14
CA TRP A 428 17.16 17.04 28.34
C TRP A 428 15.86 16.63 27.65
N PHE A 429 14.87 17.52 27.75
CA PHE A 429 13.54 17.32 27.23
C PHE A 429 13.16 18.46 26.30
N ALA A 430 12.48 18.13 25.20
CA ALA A 430 11.72 19.07 24.39
C ALA A 430 10.24 19.03 24.82
N SER A 431 9.73 20.16 25.33
CA SER A 431 8.35 20.27 25.78
C SER A 431 7.41 20.50 24.62
N VAL A 432 6.53 19.53 24.38
CA VAL A 432 5.51 19.64 23.33
C VAL A 432 4.36 20.54 23.78
N SER A 433 4.14 20.68 25.09
CA SER A 433 3.06 21.49 25.65
C SER A 433 3.08 22.96 25.18
N GLY A 434 4.27 23.52 24.97
CA GLY A 434 4.45 24.91 24.54
C GLY A 434 4.00 25.23 23.10
N PHE A 435 3.82 24.22 22.25
CA PHE A 435 3.43 24.39 20.84
C PHE A 435 2.46 23.32 20.32
N ARG A 436 1.82 22.56 21.22
CA ARG A 436 0.91 21.46 20.87
C ARG A 436 -0.24 21.91 19.98
N GLU A 437 -0.91 23.01 20.32
CA GLU A 437 -2.03 23.54 19.54
C GLU A 437 -1.61 23.93 18.11
N ALA A 438 -0.43 24.53 17.97
CA ALA A 438 0.14 24.84 16.66
C ALA A 438 0.43 23.56 15.86
N ALA A 439 0.94 22.51 16.52
CA ALA A 439 1.21 21.23 15.87
C ALA A 439 -0.08 20.52 15.43
N LEU A 440 -1.12 20.53 16.26
CA LEU A 440 -2.44 19.97 15.93
C LEU A 440 -3.10 20.74 14.77
N LYS A 441 -2.97 22.07 14.77
CA LYS A 441 -3.43 22.89 13.64
C LYS A 441 -2.68 22.53 12.36
N ALA A 442 -1.34 22.45 12.41
CA ALA A 442 -0.52 22.08 11.26
C ALA A 442 -0.89 20.69 10.71
N ILE A 443 -1.20 19.71 11.57
CA ILE A 443 -1.68 18.38 11.16
C ILE A 443 -2.95 18.48 10.31
N SER A 444 -3.91 19.32 10.70
CA SER A 444 -5.19 19.49 9.99
C SER A 444 -5.06 20.17 8.62
N GLU A 445 -3.95 20.87 8.37
CA GLU A 445 -3.67 21.54 7.10
C GLU A 445 -2.92 20.63 6.11
N VAL A 446 -2.37 19.50 6.58
CA VAL A 446 -1.64 18.52 5.75
C VAL A 446 -2.61 17.57 5.05
N LYS A 447 -2.34 17.24 3.78
CA LYS A 447 -3.07 16.19 3.07
C LYS A 447 -2.52 14.81 3.45
N TRP A 448 -3.34 13.98 4.12
CA TRP A 448 -2.97 12.62 4.52
C TRP A 448 -3.48 11.57 3.53
N ILE A 449 -2.59 10.71 3.05
CA ILE A 449 -2.90 9.61 2.13
C ILE A 449 -2.39 8.29 2.75
N PRO A 450 -3.27 7.40 3.22
CA PRO A 450 -4.72 7.54 3.26
C PRO A 450 -5.18 8.47 4.41
N PRO A 451 -6.44 8.97 4.42
CA PRO A 451 -6.93 9.92 5.42
C PRO A 451 -6.81 9.44 6.88
N GLN A 452 -6.79 8.13 7.10
CA GLN A 452 -6.58 7.55 8.43
C GLN A 452 -5.22 7.90 9.05
N GLY A 453 -4.24 8.36 8.26
CA GLY A 453 -2.96 8.84 8.79
C GLY A 453 -3.11 10.01 9.78
N GLU A 454 -4.05 10.92 9.50
CA GLU A 454 -4.39 12.03 10.39
C GLU A 454 -4.88 11.51 11.75
N ASN A 455 -5.86 10.60 11.73
CA ASN A 455 -6.42 9.97 12.93
C ASN A 455 -5.38 9.19 13.75
N ARG A 456 -4.27 8.78 13.14
CA ARG A 456 -3.16 8.12 13.84
C ARG A 456 -2.24 9.12 14.53
N ILE A 457 -1.84 10.19 13.85
CA ILE A 457 -0.84 11.13 14.39
C ILE A 457 -1.44 12.13 15.39
N THR A 458 -2.70 12.54 15.20
CA THR A 458 -3.39 13.53 16.05
C THR A 458 -3.40 13.14 17.53
N PRO A 459 -3.91 11.96 17.96
CA PRO A 459 -3.87 11.57 19.37
C PRO A 459 -2.43 11.42 19.89
N MET A 460 -1.51 10.93 19.05
CA MET A 460 -0.11 10.79 19.42
C MET A 460 0.60 12.12 19.70
N VAL A 461 0.16 13.22 19.10
CA VAL A 461 0.66 14.58 19.40
C VAL A 461 -0.14 15.23 20.52
N GLY A 462 -1.46 14.99 20.57
CA GLY A 462 -2.36 15.51 21.61
C GLY A 462 -1.99 15.05 23.02
N ASP A 463 -1.71 13.76 23.18
CA ASP A 463 -1.43 13.15 24.47
C ASP A 463 0.06 13.19 24.86
N ARG A 464 0.94 13.65 23.96
CA ARG A 464 2.39 13.67 24.19
C ARG A 464 2.74 14.71 25.24
N SER A 465 3.45 14.28 26.28
CA SER A 465 4.00 15.14 27.32
C SER A 465 5.30 15.80 26.83
N ASP A 466 6.45 15.24 27.19
CA ASP A 466 7.76 15.74 26.82
C ASP A 466 8.55 14.68 26.04
N TRP A 467 9.34 15.12 25.08
CA TRP A 467 10.24 14.26 24.33
C TRP A 467 11.61 14.29 24.99
N CYS A 468 12.07 13.16 25.55
CA CYS A 468 13.44 12.99 26.01
C CYS A 468 14.40 12.98 24.82
N ILE A 469 15.18 14.05 24.65
CA ILE A 469 16.07 14.26 23.50
C ILE A 469 17.53 13.92 23.81
N SER A 470 17.93 13.71 25.06
CA SER A 470 19.30 13.30 25.40
C SER A 470 19.48 11.78 25.39
N ARG A 471 20.69 11.35 25.05
CA ARG A 471 21.16 9.96 25.10
C ARG A 471 22.59 9.93 25.63
N GLN A 472 22.91 8.95 26.49
CA GLN A 472 24.22 8.80 27.13
C GLN A 472 25.18 8.02 26.22
N ARG A 473 25.44 8.55 25.02
CA ARG A 473 26.22 7.87 23.97
C ARG A 473 27.29 8.79 23.40
N SER A 474 28.25 8.20 22.70
CA SER A 474 29.30 8.97 22.02
C SER A 474 29.00 9.18 20.52
N TRP A 475 28.21 8.32 19.87
CA TRP A 475 27.90 8.41 18.44
C TRP A 475 26.55 9.09 18.15
N GLY A 476 26.62 10.39 17.89
CA GLY A 476 25.49 11.27 17.58
C GLY A 476 25.91 12.74 17.72
N VAL A 477 25.00 13.67 17.43
CA VAL A 477 25.26 15.11 17.59
C VAL A 477 25.22 15.48 19.08
N PRO A 478 26.28 16.04 19.67
CA PRO A 478 26.30 16.45 21.07
C PRO A 478 25.27 17.53 21.39
N ILE A 479 24.68 17.48 22.59
CA ILE A 479 23.91 18.62 23.12
C ILE A 479 24.91 19.72 23.50
N PRO A 480 24.85 20.92 22.91
CA PRO A 480 25.88 21.95 23.01
C PRO A 480 25.80 22.73 24.32
N VAL A 481 25.95 22.04 25.46
CA VAL A 481 25.79 22.60 26.80
C VAL A 481 27.04 22.45 27.64
N PHE A 482 27.34 23.48 28.44
CA PHE A 482 28.36 23.46 29.48
C PHE A 482 27.69 23.49 30.85
N TYR A 483 28.38 22.99 31.87
CA TYR A 483 27.93 23.05 33.25
C TYR A 483 28.97 23.78 34.09
N ASP A 484 28.51 24.70 34.92
CA ASP A 484 29.33 25.30 35.97
C ASP A 484 29.76 24.21 36.96
N GLU A 485 31.07 24.07 37.24
CA GLU A 485 31.55 22.99 38.10
C GLU A 485 31.15 23.14 39.57
N GLU A 486 30.89 24.37 40.04
CA GLU A 486 30.51 24.65 41.42
C GLU A 486 29.00 24.45 41.62
N THR A 487 28.16 24.96 40.71
CA THR A 487 26.71 24.96 40.86
C THR A 487 25.98 23.88 40.07
N ASN A 488 26.65 23.23 39.11
CA ASN A 488 26.05 22.29 38.15
C ASN A 488 24.97 22.91 37.26
N GLU A 489 24.85 24.24 37.24
CA GLU A 489 23.88 24.95 36.39
C GLU A 489 24.30 24.90 34.91
N PRO A 490 23.34 24.66 33.98
CA PRO A 490 23.63 24.62 32.56
C PRO A 490 23.88 26.03 31.99
N LEU A 491 25.04 26.22 31.36
CA LEU A 491 25.32 27.35 30.47
C LEU A 491 24.88 27.00 29.05
N LEU A 492 23.70 27.49 28.67
CA LEU A 492 23.12 27.34 27.35
C LEU A 492 22.39 28.63 26.96
N ASN A 493 22.98 29.42 26.07
CA ASN A 493 22.38 30.67 25.56
C ASN A 493 22.75 30.92 24.10
N GLU A 494 22.24 32.00 23.52
CA GLU A 494 22.43 32.36 22.11
C GLU A 494 23.91 32.42 21.71
N ALA A 495 24.77 33.03 22.53
CA ALA A 495 26.20 33.17 22.23
C ALA A 495 26.91 31.81 22.24
N THR A 496 26.64 30.95 23.23
CA THR A 496 27.24 29.61 23.27
C THR A 496 26.75 28.72 22.14
N ILE A 497 25.45 28.76 21.84
CA ILE A 497 24.84 27.97 20.76
C ILE A 497 25.41 28.40 19.40
N ALA A 498 25.40 29.70 19.10
CA ALA A 498 25.90 30.22 17.83
C ALA A 498 27.40 29.91 17.62
N HIS A 499 28.19 29.98 18.70
CA HIS A 499 29.61 29.64 18.64
C HIS A 499 29.84 28.15 18.32
N ILE A 500 29.13 27.24 19.00
CA ILE A 500 29.24 25.81 18.74
C ILE A 500 28.70 25.45 17.35
N GLN A 501 27.61 26.08 16.92
CA GLN A 501 27.08 25.92 15.56
C GLN A 501 28.12 26.26 14.49
N ALA A 502 28.87 27.37 14.68
CA ALA A 502 29.94 27.76 13.77
C ALA A 502 31.10 26.75 13.77
N ILE A 503 31.49 26.23 14.94
CA ILE A 503 32.52 25.19 15.04
C ILE A 503 32.07 23.91 14.31
N PHE A 504 30.83 23.47 14.51
CA PHE A 504 30.32 22.25 13.88
C PHE A 504 30.19 22.42 12.36
N ALA A 505 29.87 23.62 11.87
CA ALA A 505 29.83 23.90 10.44
C ALA A 505 31.21 23.74 9.76
N GLU A 506 32.30 24.07 10.47
CA GLU A 506 33.67 23.98 9.94
C GLU A 506 34.30 22.60 10.17
N LYS A 507 34.14 22.02 11.37
CA LYS A 507 34.89 20.85 11.83
C LYS A 507 34.03 19.59 12.05
N GLY A 508 32.70 19.71 11.99
CA GLY A 508 31.77 18.66 12.38
C GLY A 508 31.71 18.45 13.90
N SER A 509 30.86 17.52 14.33
CA SER A 509 30.58 17.26 15.74
C SER A 509 31.69 16.50 16.49
N ASP A 510 32.66 15.92 15.77
CA ASP A 510 33.88 15.36 16.37
C ASP A 510 34.68 16.43 17.13
N ALA A 511 34.59 17.70 16.71
CA ALA A 511 35.21 18.84 17.39
C ALA A 511 34.78 18.96 18.86
N TRP A 512 33.57 18.55 19.22
CA TRP A 512 33.12 18.54 20.62
C TRP A 512 33.94 17.60 21.49
N TRP A 513 34.48 16.53 20.91
CA TRP A 513 35.28 15.52 21.62
C TRP A 513 36.77 15.84 21.55
N GLU A 514 37.24 16.38 20.43
CA GLU A 514 38.65 16.72 20.18
C GLU A 514 39.11 17.99 20.91
N LEU A 515 38.28 19.05 20.90
CA LEU A 515 38.67 20.35 21.43
C LEU A 515 38.56 20.42 22.97
N SER A 516 39.41 21.27 23.54
CA SER A 516 39.35 21.65 24.96
C SER A 516 38.09 22.48 25.27
N VAL A 517 37.72 22.58 26.55
CA VAL A 517 36.54 23.36 26.96
C VAL A 517 36.75 24.84 26.64
N GLU A 518 37.97 25.34 26.82
CA GLU A 518 38.36 26.71 26.52
C GLU A 518 38.20 27.04 25.03
N GLU A 519 38.55 26.11 24.14
CA GLU A 519 38.37 26.26 22.69
C GLU A 519 36.89 26.23 22.27
N LEU A 520 36.06 25.44 22.96
CA LEU A 520 34.62 25.32 22.70
C LEU A 520 33.81 26.48 23.30
N LEU A 521 34.36 27.22 24.26
CA LEU A 521 33.71 28.37 24.87
C LEU A 521 33.94 29.66 24.07
N PRO A 522 32.90 30.51 23.92
CA PRO A 522 33.09 31.87 23.44
C PRO A 522 34.08 32.64 24.34
N GLU A 523 34.79 33.62 23.76
CA GLU A 523 35.85 34.37 24.45
C GLU A 523 35.41 34.97 25.79
N SER A 524 34.16 35.46 25.88
CA SER A 524 33.58 36.03 27.10
C SER A 524 33.50 35.06 28.28
N TYR A 525 33.52 33.75 28.05
CA TYR A 525 33.40 32.72 29.08
C TYR A 525 34.74 32.07 29.47
N ARG A 526 35.83 32.37 28.76
CA ARG A 526 37.15 31.75 29.02
C ARG A 526 37.82 32.26 30.29
N ASN A 527 37.54 33.50 30.69
CA ASN A 527 38.18 34.18 31.83
C ASN A 527 37.17 34.92 32.72
N ASN A 528 35.94 34.41 32.86
CA ASN A 528 34.89 35.07 33.65
C ASN A 528 34.90 34.72 35.15
N GLY A 529 35.92 33.99 35.61
CA GLY A 529 36.05 33.56 37.01
C GLY A 529 35.31 32.26 37.35
N LYS A 530 34.65 31.60 36.39
CA LYS A 530 33.98 30.30 36.57
C LYS A 530 34.76 29.19 35.84
N GLN A 531 34.61 27.96 36.32
CA GLN A 531 35.11 26.76 35.66
C GLN A 531 33.93 25.99 35.07
N TYR A 532 34.13 25.48 33.85
CA TYR A 532 33.07 24.80 33.11
C TYR A 532 33.52 23.42 32.69
N ARG A 533 32.59 22.47 32.72
CA ARG A 533 32.73 21.16 32.08
C ARG A 533 31.72 21.02 30.94
N LYS A 534 32.12 20.40 29.83
CA LYS A 534 31.21 20.11 28.72
C LYS A 534 30.25 18.95 29.03
N GLY A 535 29.04 19.01 28.50
CA GLY A 535 28.11 17.88 28.51
C GLY A 535 28.59 16.72 27.65
N THR A 536 28.20 15.50 28.01
CA THR A 536 28.56 14.26 27.30
C THR A 536 27.37 13.60 26.61
N ASP A 537 26.17 14.15 26.76
CA ASP A 537 24.97 13.61 26.12
C ASP A 537 24.92 13.99 24.63
N THR A 538 24.48 13.05 23.81
CA THR A 538 24.12 13.29 22.40
C THR A 538 22.61 13.41 22.26
N MET A 539 22.18 14.01 21.16
CA MET A 539 20.78 14.08 20.78
C MET A 539 20.24 12.72 20.33
N ASP A 540 18.93 12.55 20.48
CA ASP A 540 18.16 11.46 19.92
C ASP A 540 18.23 11.48 18.39
N VAL A 541 18.40 10.31 17.76
CA VAL A 541 18.39 10.14 16.29
C VAL A 541 17.08 10.60 15.64
N TRP A 542 15.98 10.59 16.38
CA TRP A 542 14.73 11.18 15.89
C TRP A 542 14.80 12.71 15.79
N PHE A 543 15.68 13.36 16.56
CA PHE A 543 15.99 14.79 16.43
C PHE A 543 16.87 15.03 15.21
N ASP A 544 17.88 14.19 14.98
CA ASP A 544 18.71 14.22 13.77
C ASP A 544 17.82 14.19 12.53
N SER A 545 17.14 13.06 12.30
CA SER A 545 16.24 12.89 11.16
C SER A 545 15.10 13.91 11.12
N GLY A 546 14.56 14.28 12.29
CA GLY A 546 13.51 15.31 12.44
C GLY A 546 13.97 16.71 12.07
N SER A 547 15.27 16.99 12.05
CA SER A 547 15.83 18.29 11.61
C SER A 547 16.21 18.31 10.12
N SER A 548 15.99 17.21 9.39
CA SER A 548 16.35 17.10 7.96
C SER A 548 15.72 18.17 7.07
N TRP A 549 14.54 18.70 7.41
CA TRP A 549 13.92 19.78 6.65
C TRP A 549 14.77 21.07 6.72
N ALA A 550 15.43 21.35 7.85
CA ALA A 550 16.26 22.53 8.03
C ALA A 550 17.56 22.40 7.24
N ALA A 551 18.25 21.25 7.38
CA ALA A 551 19.53 21.00 6.71
C ALA A 551 19.40 20.80 5.18
N VAL A 552 18.26 20.29 4.72
CA VAL A 552 18.06 19.88 3.32
C VAL A 552 17.07 20.79 2.63
N ALA A 553 15.78 20.74 3.01
CA ALA A 553 14.72 21.45 2.27
C ALA A 553 14.87 22.97 2.35
N GLN A 554 15.27 23.51 3.50
CA GLN A 554 15.53 24.95 3.69
C GLN A 554 17.01 25.30 3.44
N GLY A 555 17.94 24.40 3.78
CA GLY A 555 19.38 24.64 3.68
C GLY A 555 19.96 24.59 2.27
N ARG A 556 19.22 24.09 1.27
CA ARG A 556 19.66 24.02 -0.13
C ARG A 556 18.86 24.95 -1.03
N ASP A 557 19.55 25.86 -1.71
CA ASP A 557 18.95 26.88 -2.61
C ASP A 557 18.11 26.30 -3.76
N ASN A 558 18.36 25.04 -4.16
CA ASN A 558 17.66 24.39 -5.26
C ASN A 558 16.38 23.64 -4.82
N LEU A 559 16.04 23.65 -3.52
CA LEU A 559 14.85 23.04 -2.95
C LEU A 559 13.86 24.09 -2.47
N LYS A 560 12.64 23.66 -2.16
CA LYS A 560 11.60 24.51 -1.57
C LYS A 560 11.18 23.96 -0.21
N TYR A 561 10.75 24.85 0.66
CA TYR A 561 10.20 24.54 1.97
C TYR A 561 8.92 25.37 2.18
N PRO A 562 7.79 24.76 2.61
CA PRO A 562 7.59 23.33 2.86
C PRO A 562 7.61 22.49 1.58
N VAL A 563 8.01 21.22 1.70
CA VAL A 563 8.11 20.30 0.54
C VAL A 563 6.74 19.79 0.11
N ASP A 564 6.62 19.28 -1.12
CA ASP A 564 5.33 18.79 -1.63
C ASP A 564 4.87 17.53 -0.88
N ILE A 565 5.79 16.59 -0.65
CA ILE A 565 5.42 15.28 -0.15
C ILE A 565 6.52 14.63 0.70
N TYR A 566 6.08 14.01 1.80
CA TYR A 566 6.80 12.97 2.54
C TYR A 566 6.16 11.61 2.22
N LEU A 567 6.98 10.58 2.03
CA LEU A 567 6.50 9.21 1.77
C LEU A 567 7.28 8.19 2.57
N GLU A 568 6.65 7.53 3.54
CA GLU A 568 7.29 6.48 4.35
C GLU A 568 6.32 5.37 4.82
N GLY A 569 6.86 4.38 5.53
CA GLY A 569 6.09 3.31 6.17
C GLY A 569 5.22 3.80 7.32
N SER A 570 4.18 3.03 7.64
CA SER A 570 3.20 3.38 8.67
C SER A 570 3.77 3.59 10.09
N ASP A 571 4.93 2.99 10.38
CA ASP A 571 5.70 3.21 11.61
C ASP A 571 6.18 4.65 11.79
N GLN A 572 6.34 5.40 10.70
CA GLN A 572 6.88 6.77 10.76
C GLN A 572 5.92 7.81 11.33
N HIS A 573 4.64 7.46 11.57
CA HIS A 573 3.72 8.30 12.36
C HIS A 573 4.18 8.51 13.80
N ARG A 574 4.99 7.58 14.34
CA ARG A 574 5.64 7.66 15.67
C ARG A 574 7.12 8.01 15.59
N GLY A 575 7.65 8.15 14.38
CA GLY A 575 9.05 8.39 14.09
C GLY A 575 9.19 9.70 13.32
N TRP A 576 9.66 9.60 12.08
CA TRP A 576 10.13 10.73 11.30
C TRP A 576 9.05 11.77 10.94
N PHE A 577 7.81 11.36 10.67
CA PHE A 577 6.73 12.30 10.36
C PHE A 577 6.45 13.22 11.56
N GLN A 578 6.44 12.62 12.75
CA GLN A 578 6.17 13.32 13.99
C GLN A 578 7.35 14.17 14.42
N SER A 579 8.58 13.63 14.40
CA SER A 579 9.75 14.42 14.81
C SER A 579 9.99 15.60 13.88
N SER A 580 9.83 15.42 12.56
CA SER A 580 9.93 16.51 11.57
C SER A 580 8.84 17.57 11.78
N LEU A 581 7.60 17.15 12.06
CA LEU A 581 6.51 18.07 12.36
C LEU A 581 6.81 18.90 13.61
N LEU A 582 7.19 18.23 14.71
CA LEU A 582 7.39 18.90 15.99
C LEU A 582 8.55 19.91 15.94
N THR A 583 9.68 19.54 15.33
CA THR A 583 10.83 20.45 15.18
C THR A 583 10.49 21.63 14.26
N SER A 584 9.82 21.38 13.13
CA SER A 584 9.40 22.42 12.17
C SER A 584 8.36 23.38 12.75
N VAL A 585 7.38 22.88 13.51
CA VAL A 585 6.37 23.74 14.13
C VAL A 585 6.98 24.55 15.28
N ALA A 586 7.85 23.96 16.09
CA ALA A 586 8.50 24.67 17.19
C ALA A 586 9.40 25.84 16.68
N THR A 587 10.00 25.69 15.50
CA THR A 587 10.88 26.68 14.88
C THR A 587 10.12 27.66 13.97
N ASN A 588 9.34 27.14 13.02
CA ASN A 588 8.74 27.88 11.92
C ASN A 588 7.20 27.96 11.95
N ASN A 589 6.55 27.33 12.94
CA ASN A 589 5.09 27.35 13.11
C ASN A 589 4.29 26.77 11.91
N ILE A 590 4.93 25.94 11.07
CA ILE A 590 4.32 25.24 9.93
C ILE A 590 4.81 23.79 9.86
N ALA A 591 4.03 22.92 9.22
CA ALA A 591 4.47 21.57 8.87
C ALA A 591 5.56 21.62 7.78
N PRO A 592 6.56 20.72 7.79
CA PRO A 592 7.62 20.73 6.79
C PRO A 592 7.19 20.14 5.44
N TYR A 593 5.99 19.57 5.37
CA TYR A 593 5.41 18.88 4.21
C TYR A 593 3.96 19.32 3.97
N GLN A 594 3.54 19.31 2.71
CA GLN A 594 2.15 19.59 2.32
C GLN A 594 1.29 18.32 2.25
N THR A 595 1.89 17.21 1.82
CA THR A 595 1.24 15.89 1.72
C THR A 595 2.06 14.82 2.44
N VAL A 596 1.41 13.91 3.15
CA VAL A 596 2.03 12.70 3.70
C VAL A 596 1.39 11.48 3.08
N LEU A 597 2.19 10.65 2.41
CA LEU A 597 1.78 9.38 1.84
C LEU A 597 2.39 8.23 2.63
N THR A 598 1.55 7.30 3.05
CA THR A 598 1.95 6.18 3.90
C THR A 598 1.76 4.86 3.18
N HIS A 599 2.73 3.95 3.35
CA HIS A 599 2.58 2.55 2.96
C HIS A 599 2.63 1.57 4.16
N GLY A 600 2.03 0.40 4.00
CA GLY A 600 2.09 -0.70 4.96
C GLY A 600 3.41 -1.47 4.92
N PHE A 601 3.46 -2.53 5.73
CA PHE A 601 4.59 -3.46 5.80
C PHE A 601 4.50 -4.57 4.76
N ILE A 602 5.61 -5.27 4.56
CA ILE A 602 5.67 -6.42 3.65
C ILE A 602 5.56 -7.70 4.46
N LEU A 603 4.66 -8.57 4.01
CA LEU A 603 4.39 -9.88 4.58
C LEU A 603 4.76 -10.98 3.57
N ASP A 604 4.99 -12.20 4.07
CA ASP A 604 5.08 -13.36 3.19
C ASP A 604 3.72 -13.71 2.54
N GLU A 605 3.69 -14.64 1.58
CA GLU A 605 2.45 -15.09 0.92
C GLU A 605 1.40 -15.67 1.88
N LYS A 606 1.76 -15.97 3.14
CA LYS A 606 0.86 -16.46 4.19
C LYS A 606 0.45 -15.37 5.19
N GLY A 607 0.80 -14.10 4.92
CA GLY A 607 0.49 -12.97 5.79
C GLY A 607 1.35 -12.89 7.05
N ARG A 608 2.49 -13.59 7.11
CA ARG A 608 3.39 -13.56 8.27
C ARG A 608 4.50 -12.54 8.06
N LYS A 609 4.93 -11.90 9.15
CA LYS A 609 6.08 -10.99 9.16
C LYS A 609 7.33 -11.72 8.63
N MET A 610 8.07 -11.06 7.74
CA MET A 610 9.32 -11.61 7.21
C MET A 610 10.40 -11.63 8.30
N SER A 611 11.09 -12.76 8.47
CA SER A 611 12.24 -12.88 9.36
C SER A 611 13.24 -13.93 8.87
N LYS A 612 14.53 -13.70 9.16
CA LYS A 612 15.60 -14.63 8.77
C LYS A 612 15.45 -16.01 9.43
N SER A 613 14.96 -16.05 10.68
CA SER A 613 14.74 -17.31 11.41
C SER A 613 13.64 -18.18 10.82
N LEU A 614 12.60 -17.56 10.22
CA LEU A 614 11.54 -18.27 9.50
C LEU A 614 11.93 -18.63 8.06
N GLY A 615 13.06 -18.12 7.54
CA GLY A 615 13.52 -18.35 6.17
C GLY A 615 12.57 -17.80 5.09
N ASN A 616 11.66 -16.89 5.45
CA ASN A 616 10.64 -16.34 4.54
C ASN A 616 11.00 -14.93 4.01
N THR A 617 12.27 -14.53 4.12
CA THR A 617 12.76 -13.26 3.60
C THR A 617 13.05 -13.33 2.11
N VAL A 618 12.62 -12.32 1.37
CA VAL A 618 13.00 -12.12 -0.03
C VAL A 618 14.06 -11.04 -0.10
N ASP A 619 15.18 -11.32 -0.79
CA ASP A 619 16.25 -10.34 -1.02
C ASP A 619 16.03 -9.63 -2.37
N PRO A 620 15.99 -8.28 -2.41
CA PRO A 620 15.76 -7.52 -3.63
C PRO A 620 16.76 -7.82 -4.75
N LEU A 621 18.05 -7.93 -4.43
CA LEU A 621 19.08 -8.21 -5.44
C LEU A 621 18.93 -9.62 -6.01
N THR A 622 18.58 -10.60 -5.18
CA THR A 622 18.30 -11.97 -5.64
C THR A 622 17.13 -12.01 -6.63
N VAL A 623 16.10 -11.16 -6.46
CA VAL A 623 15.01 -11.04 -7.46
C VAL A 623 15.52 -10.43 -8.76
N ILE A 624 16.37 -9.42 -8.68
CA ILE A 624 16.87 -8.67 -9.85
C ILE A 624 17.88 -9.51 -10.65
N GLU A 625 18.92 -10.01 -9.98
CA GLU A 625 20.07 -10.70 -10.57
C GLU A 625 19.90 -12.23 -10.64
N GLY A 626 18.91 -12.77 -9.94
CA GLY A 626 18.75 -14.20 -9.75
C GLY A 626 19.58 -14.73 -8.58
N GLY A 627 19.14 -15.86 -8.03
CA GLY A 627 19.84 -16.55 -6.96
C GLY A 627 20.89 -17.55 -7.46
N LYS A 628 21.52 -18.25 -6.51
CA LYS A 628 22.52 -19.29 -6.83
C LYS A 628 21.93 -20.41 -7.69
N ASN A 629 20.64 -20.69 -7.54
CA ASN A 629 19.90 -21.67 -8.34
C ASN A 629 18.89 -20.97 -9.24
N GLN A 630 19.31 -20.60 -10.45
CA GLN A 630 18.46 -19.87 -11.42
C GLN A 630 17.17 -20.59 -11.82
N LYS A 631 17.03 -21.90 -11.58
CA LYS A 631 15.76 -22.61 -11.82
C LYS A 631 14.72 -22.32 -10.74
N GLN A 632 15.17 -22.06 -9.51
CA GLN A 632 14.31 -21.74 -8.37
C GLN A 632 14.17 -20.23 -8.19
N GLU A 633 15.25 -19.48 -8.44
CA GLU A 633 15.36 -18.04 -8.26
C GLU A 633 15.89 -17.42 -9.57
N PRO A 634 15.05 -17.36 -10.62
CA PRO A 634 15.46 -16.75 -11.89
C PRO A 634 15.67 -15.25 -11.74
N SER A 635 16.48 -14.67 -12.63
CA SER A 635 16.63 -13.21 -12.71
C SER A 635 15.40 -12.58 -13.34
N TYR A 636 14.63 -11.86 -12.53
CA TYR A 636 13.42 -11.17 -12.99
C TYR A 636 13.72 -9.75 -13.49
N GLY A 637 14.81 -9.13 -13.03
CA GLY A 637 15.13 -7.72 -13.30
C GLY A 637 14.42 -6.74 -12.36
N ALA A 638 14.88 -5.50 -12.38
CA ALA A 638 14.34 -4.42 -11.56
C ALA A 638 12.90 -4.09 -11.95
N ASP A 639 12.56 -4.10 -13.23
CA ASP A 639 11.21 -3.74 -13.70
C ASP A 639 10.12 -4.67 -13.18
N VAL A 640 10.39 -5.97 -12.98
CA VAL A 640 9.41 -6.91 -12.40
C VAL A 640 9.14 -6.57 -10.93
N LEU A 641 10.18 -6.18 -10.19
CA LEU A 641 10.04 -5.72 -8.81
C LEU A 641 9.24 -4.41 -8.73
N ARG A 642 9.47 -3.50 -9.67
CA ARG A 642 8.71 -2.25 -9.77
C ARG A 642 7.26 -2.49 -10.18
N LEU A 643 7.01 -3.45 -11.06
CA LEU A 643 5.67 -3.87 -11.43
C LEU A 643 4.92 -4.44 -10.22
N TRP A 644 5.58 -5.25 -9.37
CA TRP A 644 5.01 -5.70 -8.10
C TRP A 644 4.57 -4.52 -7.23
N VAL A 645 5.46 -3.55 -7.01
CA VAL A 645 5.15 -2.35 -6.23
C VAL A 645 3.92 -1.61 -6.78
N SER A 646 3.81 -1.49 -8.10
CA SER A 646 2.63 -0.88 -8.72
C SER A 646 1.37 -1.73 -8.62
N SER A 647 1.48 -3.06 -8.49
CA SER A 647 0.33 -3.97 -8.54
C SER A 647 -0.45 -4.09 -7.22
N VAL A 648 0.15 -3.67 -6.11
CA VAL A 648 -0.39 -3.83 -4.76
C VAL A 648 -1.01 -2.53 -4.25
N ASP A 649 -2.07 -2.64 -3.42
CA ASP A 649 -2.54 -1.53 -2.61
C ASP A 649 -1.60 -1.34 -1.42
N TYR A 650 -0.57 -0.51 -1.63
CA TYR A 650 0.46 -0.25 -0.65
C TYR A 650 -0.06 0.45 0.61
N SER A 651 -1.29 0.97 0.65
CA SER A 651 -1.84 1.62 1.85
C SER A 651 -2.05 0.64 3.02
N SER A 652 -2.08 -0.66 2.70
CA SER A 652 -2.18 -1.78 3.64
C SER A 652 -0.92 -2.64 3.61
N ASP A 653 -0.84 -3.64 4.48
CA ASP A 653 0.27 -4.59 4.44
C ASP A 653 0.19 -5.45 3.17
N VAL A 654 1.31 -5.62 2.48
CA VAL A 654 1.36 -6.23 1.13
C VAL A 654 2.09 -7.57 1.12
N PRO A 655 1.55 -8.61 0.44
CA PRO A 655 2.19 -9.89 0.34
C PRO A 655 3.27 -9.93 -0.76
N LEU A 656 4.33 -10.68 -0.50
CA LEU A 656 5.34 -11.00 -1.51
C LEU A 656 5.86 -12.43 -1.35
N GLY A 657 6.06 -13.10 -2.49
CA GLY A 657 6.78 -14.36 -2.59
C GLY A 657 6.99 -14.80 -4.03
N GLN A 658 7.50 -16.02 -4.19
CA GLN A 658 7.95 -16.53 -5.48
C GLN A 658 6.81 -16.74 -6.49
N ASN A 659 5.60 -17.10 -6.02
CA ASN A 659 4.47 -17.30 -6.93
C ASN A 659 3.98 -15.96 -7.49
N ILE A 660 3.93 -14.93 -6.65
CA ILE A 660 3.57 -13.56 -7.05
C ILE A 660 4.59 -13.04 -8.07
N LEU A 661 5.90 -13.19 -7.80
CA LEU A 661 6.95 -12.76 -8.74
C LEU A 661 6.85 -13.47 -10.10
N LYS A 662 6.56 -14.77 -10.11
CA LYS A 662 6.35 -15.52 -11.35
C LYS A 662 5.15 -14.99 -12.15
N GLN A 663 4.02 -14.74 -11.50
CA GLN A 663 2.84 -14.17 -12.15
C GLN A 663 3.13 -12.80 -12.75
N LEU A 664 3.85 -11.94 -12.03
CA LEU A 664 4.23 -10.61 -12.52
C LEU A 664 5.21 -10.67 -13.68
N SER A 665 6.14 -11.63 -13.67
CA SER A 665 7.02 -11.90 -14.81
C SER A 665 6.24 -12.30 -16.07
N ASP A 666 5.17 -13.09 -15.91
CA ASP A 666 4.29 -13.43 -17.03
C ASP A 666 3.53 -12.20 -17.57
N VAL A 667 3.08 -11.29 -16.70
CA VAL A 667 2.46 -10.02 -17.11
C VAL A 667 3.47 -9.11 -17.82
N TYR A 668 4.67 -8.93 -17.25
CA TYR A 668 5.77 -8.20 -17.85
C TYR A 668 6.07 -8.70 -19.27
N ARG A 669 6.15 -10.03 -19.47
CA ARG A 669 6.38 -10.63 -20.78
C ARG A 669 5.24 -10.35 -21.76
N LYS A 670 3.98 -10.31 -21.32
CA LYS A 670 2.83 -9.96 -22.18
C LYS A 670 2.92 -8.52 -22.68
N ILE A 671 3.27 -7.57 -21.81
CA ILE A 671 3.47 -6.16 -22.20
C ILE A 671 4.63 -6.04 -23.20
N ARG A 672 5.76 -6.69 -22.91
CA ARG A 672 6.92 -6.71 -23.83
C ARG A 672 6.60 -7.32 -25.18
N ASN A 673 5.89 -8.45 -25.23
CA ASN A 673 5.53 -9.12 -26.48
C ASN A 673 4.54 -8.30 -27.32
N THR A 674 3.61 -7.61 -26.66
CA THR A 674 2.68 -6.68 -27.33
C THR A 674 3.48 -5.54 -27.97
N SER A 675 4.40 -4.94 -27.21
CA SER A 675 5.30 -3.89 -27.71
C SER A 675 6.19 -4.38 -28.85
N ARG A 676 6.73 -5.59 -28.75
CA ARG A 676 7.52 -6.23 -29.82
C ARG A 676 6.71 -6.39 -31.10
N PHE A 677 5.46 -6.82 -30.98
CA PHE A 677 4.57 -6.97 -32.13
C PHE A 677 4.31 -5.60 -32.80
N LEU A 678 4.07 -4.57 -32.01
CA LEU A 678 3.91 -3.20 -32.51
C LEU A 678 5.18 -2.74 -33.26
N ILE A 679 6.35 -2.78 -32.60
CA ILE A 679 7.65 -2.39 -33.20
C ILE A 679 7.90 -3.16 -34.50
N GLY A 680 7.71 -4.49 -34.48
CA GLY A 680 8.01 -5.34 -35.63
C GLY A 680 7.17 -5.02 -36.87
N ASN A 681 5.94 -4.54 -36.67
CA ASN A 681 5.06 -4.13 -37.76
C ASN A 681 5.26 -2.68 -38.20
N LEU A 682 6.18 -1.94 -37.58
CA LEU A 682 6.49 -0.55 -37.91
C LEU A 682 7.86 -0.39 -38.61
N HIS A 683 8.57 -1.49 -38.88
CA HIS A 683 9.94 -1.48 -39.44
C HIS A 683 10.08 -0.73 -40.78
N ASP A 684 8.99 -0.60 -41.53
CA ASP A 684 8.90 0.06 -42.83
C ASP A 684 7.94 1.27 -42.81
N PHE A 685 7.70 1.85 -41.63
CA PHE A 685 6.79 2.97 -41.43
C PHE A 685 7.54 4.21 -40.95
N ASP A 686 7.35 5.34 -41.63
CA ASP A 686 7.83 6.67 -41.25
C ASP A 686 6.61 7.56 -40.94
N PRO A 687 6.32 7.87 -39.66
CA PRO A 687 5.15 8.68 -39.29
C PRO A 687 5.08 10.04 -39.99
N ALA A 688 6.22 10.62 -40.38
CA ALA A 688 6.23 11.92 -41.06
C ALA A 688 5.76 11.85 -42.53
N LYS A 689 5.73 10.65 -43.13
CA LYS A 689 5.40 10.43 -44.54
C LYS A 689 4.18 9.55 -44.75
N ASP A 690 4.06 8.52 -43.91
CA ASP A 690 3.14 7.42 -44.11
C ASP A 690 1.89 7.51 -43.22
N ALA A 691 1.87 8.43 -42.25
CA ALA A 691 0.73 8.57 -41.35
C ALA A 691 -0.53 9.03 -42.10
N ILE A 692 -1.66 8.41 -41.76
CA ILE A 692 -2.97 8.72 -42.34
C ILE A 692 -3.73 9.70 -41.43
N PRO A 693 -4.32 10.79 -41.97
CA PRO A 693 -5.15 11.73 -41.20
C PRO A 693 -6.34 11.06 -40.51
N TYR A 694 -6.80 11.62 -39.39
CA TYR A 694 -7.88 11.04 -38.59
C TYR A 694 -9.17 10.84 -39.39
N GLU A 695 -9.55 11.80 -40.23
CA GLU A 695 -10.73 11.74 -41.08
C GLU A 695 -10.76 10.52 -42.01
N ASP A 696 -9.60 10.11 -42.50
CA ASP A 696 -9.41 9.02 -43.47
C ASP A 696 -9.24 7.65 -42.80
N LEU A 697 -9.17 7.60 -41.47
CA LEU A 697 -9.06 6.34 -40.74
C LEU A 697 -10.39 5.54 -40.79
N PRO A 698 -10.31 4.20 -40.91
CA PRO A 698 -11.45 3.31 -40.68
C PRO A 698 -12.07 3.49 -39.29
N ASP A 699 -13.32 3.08 -39.15
CA ASP A 699 -14.04 3.19 -37.88
C ASP A 699 -13.40 2.34 -36.77
N LEU A 700 -12.83 1.17 -37.09
CA LEU A 700 -12.07 0.35 -36.14
C LEU A 700 -10.85 1.09 -35.58
N ASP A 701 -10.15 1.82 -36.44
CA ASP A 701 -8.94 2.56 -36.10
C ASP A 701 -9.30 3.82 -35.27
N LYS A 702 -10.37 4.54 -35.67
CA LYS A 702 -10.96 5.64 -34.90
C LYS A 702 -11.46 5.20 -33.52
N TYR A 703 -12.11 4.04 -33.43
CA TYR A 703 -12.53 3.44 -32.17
C TYR A 703 -11.35 3.13 -31.26
N MET A 704 -10.26 2.59 -31.81
CA MET A 704 -9.07 2.27 -31.04
C MET A 704 -8.37 3.53 -30.49
N LEU A 705 -8.34 4.62 -31.26
CA LEU A 705 -7.89 5.93 -30.77
C LEU A 705 -8.80 6.47 -29.66
N HIS A 706 -10.12 6.36 -29.80
CA HIS A 706 -11.04 6.70 -28.72
C HIS A 706 -10.76 5.87 -27.45
N ARG A 707 -10.61 4.55 -27.59
CA ARG A 707 -10.33 3.66 -26.46
C ARG A 707 -9.03 4.03 -25.74
N MET A 708 -7.98 4.43 -26.47
CA MET A 708 -6.75 4.96 -25.88
C MET A 708 -6.99 6.21 -25.04
N THR A 709 -7.88 7.10 -25.46
CA THR A 709 -8.19 8.32 -24.70
C THR A 709 -8.75 7.98 -23.31
N GLU A 710 -9.59 6.96 -23.21
CA GLU A 710 -10.13 6.48 -21.93
C GLU A 710 -9.05 5.79 -21.10
N VAL A 711 -8.32 4.83 -21.69
CA VAL A 711 -7.27 4.06 -21.01
C VAL A 711 -6.21 4.96 -20.39
N PHE A 712 -5.73 5.94 -21.15
CA PHE A 712 -4.67 6.82 -20.66
C PHE A 712 -5.19 7.93 -19.75
N ALA A 713 -6.47 8.28 -19.82
CA ALA A 713 -7.11 9.11 -18.79
C ALA A 713 -7.16 8.36 -17.45
N ASP A 714 -7.60 7.10 -17.44
CA ASP A 714 -7.62 6.25 -16.24
C ASP A 714 -6.22 6.07 -15.64
N VAL A 715 -5.21 5.84 -16.50
CA VAL A 715 -3.81 5.77 -16.06
C VAL A 715 -3.37 7.10 -15.43
N THR A 716 -3.69 8.24 -16.06
CA THR A 716 -3.32 9.55 -15.52
C THR A 716 -3.99 9.82 -14.18
N GLU A 717 -5.28 9.48 -14.03
CA GLU A 717 -6.00 9.59 -12.76
C GLU A 717 -5.39 8.70 -11.68
N ALA A 718 -5.00 7.46 -12.02
CA ALA A 718 -4.33 6.55 -11.10
C ALA A 718 -3.02 7.15 -10.56
N PHE A 719 -2.22 7.82 -11.39
CA PHE A 719 -1.00 8.49 -10.93
C PHE A 719 -1.27 9.75 -10.10
N GLU A 720 -2.24 10.59 -10.48
CA GLU A 720 -2.59 11.79 -9.70
C GLU A 720 -3.13 11.47 -8.31
N ASN A 721 -3.84 10.34 -8.18
CA ASN A 721 -4.38 9.86 -6.92
C ASN A 721 -3.44 8.87 -6.19
N TYR A 722 -2.25 8.63 -6.73
CA TYR A 722 -1.26 7.66 -6.20
C TYR A 722 -1.79 6.21 -6.14
N GLN A 723 -2.83 5.85 -6.90
CA GLN A 723 -3.44 4.52 -6.94
C GLN A 723 -2.78 3.63 -8.02
N PHE A 724 -1.50 3.32 -7.87
CA PHE A 724 -0.72 2.62 -8.90
C PHE A 724 -1.27 1.23 -9.28
N PHE A 725 -2.01 0.55 -8.39
CA PHE A 725 -2.67 -0.73 -8.70
C PHE A 725 -3.72 -0.61 -9.81
N ARG A 726 -4.37 0.55 -9.92
CA ARG A 726 -5.29 0.84 -11.03
C ARG A 726 -4.53 0.97 -12.34
N PHE A 727 -3.40 1.68 -12.34
CA PHE A 727 -2.50 1.73 -13.50
C PHE A 727 -2.11 0.32 -13.96
N PHE A 728 -1.69 -0.54 -13.03
CA PHE A 728 -1.30 -1.93 -13.34
C PHE A 728 -2.43 -2.69 -14.04
N GLN A 729 -3.65 -2.65 -13.47
CA GLN A 729 -4.83 -3.31 -14.04
C GLN A 729 -5.19 -2.75 -15.42
N THR A 730 -5.22 -1.44 -15.57
CA THR A 730 -5.59 -0.76 -16.82
C THR A 730 -4.61 -1.06 -17.94
N VAL A 731 -3.29 -0.98 -17.70
CA VAL A 731 -2.28 -1.29 -18.72
C VAL A 731 -2.28 -2.77 -19.09
N GLN A 732 -2.42 -3.66 -18.10
CA GLN A 732 -2.52 -5.10 -18.37
C GLN A 732 -3.74 -5.40 -19.27
N ASN A 733 -4.91 -4.83 -18.94
CA ASN A 733 -6.13 -5.01 -19.71
C ASN A 733 -6.00 -4.41 -21.11
N PHE A 734 -5.42 -3.23 -21.25
CA PHE A 734 -5.19 -2.61 -22.55
C PHE A 734 -4.31 -3.47 -23.46
N CYS A 735 -3.17 -3.96 -22.94
CA CYS A 735 -2.27 -4.80 -23.74
C CYS A 735 -2.90 -6.14 -24.13
N VAL A 736 -3.63 -6.79 -23.22
CA VAL A 736 -4.16 -8.14 -23.45
C VAL A 736 -5.51 -8.10 -24.18
N VAL A 737 -6.47 -7.33 -23.69
CA VAL A 737 -7.87 -7.36 -24.15
C VAL A 737 -8.08 -6.47 -25.36
N ASP A 738 -7.61 -5.22 -25.30
CA ASP A 738 -7.89 -4.23 -26.34
C ASP A 738 -6.92 -4.38 -27.53
N LEU A 739 -5.62 -4.51 -27.25
CA LEU A 739 -4.60 -4.69 -28.29
C LEU A 739 -4.50 -6.16 -28.74
N SER A 740 -3.94 -7.05 -27.92
CA SER A 740 -3.55 -8.40 -28.35
C SER A 740 -4.74 -9.25 -28.85
N ASN A 741 -5.82 -9.35 -28.06
CA ASN A 741 -6.93 -10.26 -28.34
C ASN A 741 -7.95 -9.70 -29.36
N PHE A 742 -7.83 -8.43 -29.72
CA PHE A 742 -8.81 -7.75 -30.56
C PHE A 742 -8.15 -6.96 -31.68
N TYR A 743 -7.59 -5.79 -31.40
CA TYR A 743 -7.14 -4.88 -32.44
C TYR A 743 -6.01 -5.48 -33.28
N LEU A 744 -4.96 -5.98 -32.63
CA LEU A 744 -3.80 -6.56 -33.29
C LEU A 744 -4.12 -7.89 -33.97
N ASP A 745 -5.09 -8.65 -33.46
CA ASP A 745 -5.51 -9.90 -34.07
C ASP A 745 -6.28 -9.66 -35.38
N ILE A 746 -7.19 -8.67 -35.39
CA ILE A 746 -7.89 -8.20 -36.60
C ILE A 746 -6.89 -7.55 -37.57
N ALA A 747 -5.92 -6.79 -37.06
CA ALA A 747 -4.94 -6.09 -37.87
C ALA A 747 -4.01 -7.00 -38.68
N LYS A 748 -3.79 -8.26 -38.28
CA LYS A 748 -2.86 -9.18 -38.97
C LYS A 748 -3.18 -9.31 -40.47
N ASP A 749 -4.44 -9.44 -40.85
CA ASP A 749 -4.80 -9.50 -42.29
C ASP A 749 -4.34 -8.23 -43.02
N ARG A 750 -4.63 -7.05 -42.44
CA ARG A 750 -4.24 -5.76 -43.03
C ARG A 750 -2.72 -5.60 -43.11
N LEU A 751 -2.02 -5.95 -42.04
CA LEU A 751 -0.57 -5.78 -41.93
C LEU A 751 0.20 -6.72 -42.86
N TYR A 752 -0.25 -7.97 -42.97
CA TYR A 752 0.49 -9.06 -43.61
C TYR A 752 0.13 -9.23 -45.08
N ILE A 753 -1.13 -8.99 -45.46
CA ILE A 753 -1.65 -9.34 -46.78
C ILE A 753 -1.68 -8.14 -47.72
N SER A 754 -1.92 -6.93 -47.22
CA SER A 754 -2.00 -5.73 -48.07
C SER A 754 -0.67 -5.41 -48.75
N ASP A 755 -0.72 -4.59 -49.81
CA ASP A 755 0.48 -3.95 -50.36
C ASP A 755 1.20 -3.09 -49.29
N LEU A 756 2.52 -2.93 -49.43
CA LEU A 756 3.36 -2.22 -48.46
C LEU A 756 2.92 -0.76 -48.24
N ASN A 757 2.47 -0.09 -49.30
CA ASN A 757 2.12 1.33 -49.29
C ASN A 757 0.60 1.57 -49.30
N SER A 758 -0.23 0.53 -49.19
CA SER A 758 -1.67 0.73 -49.26
C SER A 758 -2.19 1.55 -48.07
N PRO A 759 -3.14 2.47 -48.28
CA PRO A 759 -3.79 3.19 -47.19
C PRO A 759 -4.39 2.26 -46.13
N ARG A 760 -4.90 1.09 -46.55
CA ARG A 760 -5.42 0.03 -45.68
C ARG A 760 -4.38 -0.46 -44.65
N ARG A 761 -3.10 -0.54 -45.03
CA ARG A 761 -2.01 -0.94 -44.13
C ARG A 761 -1.50 0.24 -43.32
N ARG A 762 -1.31 1.39 -43.97
CA ARG A 762 -0.79 2.62 -43.34
C ARG A 762 -1.71 3.18 -42.25
N SER A 763 -3.03 3.06 -42.39
CA SER A 763 -3.99 3.45 -41.34
C SER A 763 -3.75 2.70 -40.03
N CYS A 764 -3.55 1.38 -40.12
CA CYS A 764 -3.27 0.52 -38.99
C CYS A 764 -1.89 0.84 -38.36
N GLN A 765 -0.86 1.03 -39.18
CA GLN A 765 0.47 1.41 -38.70
C GLN A 765 0.47 2.77 -37.98
N THR A 766 -0.33 3.72 -38.46
CA THR A 766 -0.53 5.04 -37.82
C THR A 766 -1.02 4.88 -36.38
N VAL A 767 -2.11 4.14 -36.17
CA VAL A 767 -2.66 3.89 -34.82
C VAL A 767 -1.70 3.05 -33.97
N MET A 768 -0.99 2.07 -34.55
CA MET A 768 0.00 1.27 -33.83
C MET A 768 1.20 2.09 -33.35
N ALA A 769 1.67 3.06 -34.14
CA ALA A 769 2.73 3.98 -33.73
C ALA A 769 2.28 4.85 -32.55
N ILE A 770 1.08 5.43 -32.64
CA ILE A 770 0.46 6.21 -31.54
C ILE A 770 0.32 5.35 -30.28
N ALA A 771 -0.15 4.10 -30.42
CA ALA A 771 -0.30 3.16 -29.31
C ALA A 771 1.03 2.89 -28.62
N LEU A 772 2.07 2.60 -29.40
CA LEU A 772 3.39 2.22 -28.90
C LEU A 772 4.08 3.36 -28.17
N GLU A 773 4.09 4.56 -28.75
CA GLU A 773 4.69 5.73 -28.12
C GLU A 773 3.98 6.09 -26.80
N ASN A 774 2.65 6.12 -26.79
CA ASN A 774 1.90 6.46 -25.58
C ASN A 774 1.98 5.35 -24.52
N LEU A 775 2.04 4.07 -24.93
CA LEU A 775 2.29 2.96 -24.01
C LEU A 775 3.68 3.11 -23.36
N ALA A 776 4.74 3.40 -24.14
CA ALA A 776 6.07 3.61 -23.60
C ALA A 776 6.11 4.76 -22.58
N ARG A 777 5.45 5.90 -22.90
CA ARG A 777 5.33 7.04 -21.96
C ARG A 777 4.57 6.68 -20.69
N ALA A 778 3.43 6.00 -20.82
CA ALA A 778 2.57 5.65 -19.70
C ALA A 778 3.23 4.67 -18.73
N ILE A 779 4.01 3.70 -19.24
CA ILE A 779 4.67 2.71 -18.38
C ILE A 779 6.01 3.19 -17.82
N ALA A 780 6.61 4.25 -18.38
CA ALA A 780 7.94 4.75 -18.00
C ALA A 780 8.15 5.02 -16.49
N PRO A 781 7.18 5.52 -15.71
CA PRO A 781 7.36 5.67 -14.27
C PRO A 781 7.60 4.35 -13.52
N VAL A 782 6.96 3.27 -13.98
CA VAL A 782 6.98 1.95 -13.32
C VAL A 782 7.98 1.02 -14.00
N LEU A 783 7.80 0.74 -15.28
CA LEU A 783 8.64 -0.13 -16.11
C LEU A 783 9.68 0.72 -16.85
N CYS A 784 10.52 1.43 -16.09
CA CYS A 784 11.40 2.46 -16.62
C CYS A 784 12.41 1.93 -17.63
N HIS A 785 12.93 0.72 -17.42
CA HIS A 785 13.88 0.11 -18.35
C HIS A 785 13.16 -0.38 -19.62
N MET A 786 12.01 -1.05 -19.49
CA MET A 786 11.23 -1.49 -20.65
C MET A 786 10.79 -0.31 -21.52
N ALA A 787 10.33 0.79 -20.92
CA ALA A 787 9.91 1.98 -21.65
C ALA A 787 11.06 2.57 -22.47
N GLU A 788 12.24 2.70 -21.86
CA GLU A 788 13.43 3.21 -22.55
C GLU A 788 13.90 2.24 -23.64
N ASP A 789 13.87 0.93 -23.37
CA ASP A 789 14.20 -0.09 -24.37
C ASP A 789 13.25 -0.01 -25.57
N ILE A 790 11.94 0.11 -25.35
CA ILE A 790 10.96 0.32 -26.43
C ILE A 790 11.31 1.57 -27.24
N TRP A 791 11.62 2.68 -26.56
CA TRP A 791 11.92 3.96 -27.20
C TRP A 791 13.17 3.91 -28.08
N GLN A 792 14.25 3.27 -27.60
CA GLN A 792 15.49 3.11 -28.36
C GLN A 792 15.35 2.17 -29.58
N PHE A 793 14.33 1.30 -29.58
CA PHE A 793 14.03 0.38 -30.68
C PHE A 793 12.88 0.86 -31.58
N LEU A 794 12.42 2.11 -31.45
CA LEU A 794 11.49 2.69 -32.42
C LEU A 794 12.17 2.74 -33.81
N PRO A 795 11.52 2.24 -34.87
CA PRO A 795 12.13 2.12 -36.20
C PRO A 795 12.20 3.44 -36.97
N TYR A 796 11.65 4.51 -36.41
CA TYR A 796 11.62 5.85 -36.98
C TYR A 796 12.26 6.85 -36.03
N LYS A 797 12.66 8.00 -36.57
CA LYS A 797 13.30 9.06 -35.78
C LYS A 797 12.28 9.71 -34.85
N THR A 798 12.66 9.80 -33.57
CA THR A 798 11.95 10.59 -32.57
C THR A 798 12.68 11.92 -32.36
N ALA A 799 11.94 12.94 -31.91
CA ALA A 799 12.54 14.25 -31.61
C ALA A 799 13.44 14.25 -30.35
N ARG A 800 13.39 13.18 -29.55
CA ARG A 800 14.04 13.08 -28.23
C ARG A 800 14.71 11.72 -28.08
N GLU A 801 15.91 11.71 -27.52
CA GLU A 801 16.72 10.49 -27.39
C GLU A 801 16.16 9.52 -26.34
N SER A 802 15.57 10.03 -25.26
CA SER A 802 14.97 9.22 -24.18
C SER A 802 13.45 9.41 -24.08
N VAL A 803 12.75 8.34 -23.69
CA VAL A 803 11.30 8.38 -23.40
C VAL A 803 10.97 9.44 -22.34
N PHE A 804 11.85 9.65 -21.37
CA PHE A 804 11.62 10.62 -20.28
C PHE A 804 11.66 12.08 -20.75
N GLN A 805 12.27 12.35 -21.90
CA GLN A 805 12.28 13.67 -22.53
C GLN A 805 11.07 13.92 -23.44
N SER A 806 10.24 12.90 -23.70
CA SER A 806 9.10 12.99 -24.61
C SER A 806 7.84 13.62 -23.98
N GLY A 807 7.82 13.75 -22.65
CA GLY A 807 6.69 14.21 -21.87
C GLY A 807 5.66 13.10 -21.61
N TRP A 808 4.57 13.45 -20.93
CA TRP A 808 3.48 12.51 -20.65
C TRP A 808 2.69 12.15 -21.91
N VAL A 809 1.74 11.23 -21.75
CA VAL A 809 0.85 10.74 -22.81
C VAL A 809 0.18 11.91 -23.54
N LYS A 810 0.12 11.84 -24.88
CA LYS A 810 -0.51 12.86 -25.73
C LYS A 810 -1.72 12.27 -26.44
N MET A 811 -2.89 12.84 -26.18
CA MET A 811 -4.17 12.46 -26.82
C MET A 811 -4.77 13.69 -27.48
N GLU A 812 -5.16 13.57 -28.75
CA GLU A 812 -5.87 14.64 -29.44
C GLU A 812 -7.35 14.67 -29.03
N ALA A 813 -7.91 15.87 -28.93
CA ALA A 813 -9.30 16.04 -28.49
C ALA A 813 -10.31 15.41 -29.45
N GLU A 814 -10.00 15.44 -30.75
CA GLU A 814 -10.82 14.90 -31.84
C GLU A 814 -10.99 13.36 -31.77
N TRP A 815 -10.10 12.64 -31.09
CA TRP A 815 -10.20 11.19 -30.95
C TRP A 815 -11.33 10.75 -30.02
N LYS A 816 -11.90 11.67 -29.23
CA LYS A 816 -13.01 11.37 -28.33
C LYS A 816 -14.32 11.24 -29.12
N ASN A 817 -14.74 10.01 -29.38
CA ASN A 817 -16.00 9.70 -30.06
C ASN A 817 -16.86 8.68 -29.28
N PRO A 818 -17.67 9.13 -28.29
CA PRO A 818 -18.49 8.26 -27.45
C PRO A 818 -19.59 7.50 -28.23
N GLU A 819 -20.13 8.10 -29.30
CA GLU A 819 -21.18 7.47 -30.12
C GLU A 819 -20.63 6.26 -30.89
N LEU A 820 -19.43 6.42 -31.46
CA LEU A 820 -18.69 5.32 -32.08
C LEU A 820 -18.37 4.24 -31.04
N ALA A 821 -17.91 4.62 -29.86
CA ALA A 821 -17.61 3.68 -28.77
C ALA A 821 -18.81 2.83 -28.36
N ALA A 822 -20.00 3.44 -28.24
CA ALA A 822 -21.24 2.75 -27.92
C ALA A 822 -21.64 1.75 -29.02
N SER A 823 -21.40 2.09 -30.28
CA SER A 823 -21.64 1.18 -31.41
C SER A 823 -20.66 -0.01 -31.40
N TRP A 824 -19.37 0.25 -31.20
CA TRP A 824 -18.34 -0.78 -31.12
C TRP A 824 -18.47 -1.68 -29.88
N ALA A 825 -19.02 -1.20 -28.77
CA ALA A 825 -19.35 -2.03 -27.62
C ALA A 825 -20.31 -3.16 -28.01
N LYS A 826 -21.38 -2.86 -28.77
CA LYS A 826 -22.32 -3.87 -29.31
C LYS A 826 -21.62 -4.83 -30.28
N TYR A 827 -20.73 -4.33 -31.14
CA TYR A 827 -19.97 -5.18 -32.07
C TYR A 827 -19.02 -6.15 -31.34
N ARG A 828 -18.38 -5.71 -30.25
CA ARG A 828 -17.52 -6.57 -29.43
C ARG A 828 -18.32 -7.61 -28.65
N GLU A 829 -19.52 -7.28 -28.18
CA GLU A 829 -20.46 -8.24 -27.57
C GLU A 829 -20.80 -9.36 -28.57
N ILE A 830 -21.21 -9.00 -29.78
CA ILE A 830 -21.51 -9.97 -30.85
C ILE A 830 -20.26 -10.80 -31.19
N ARG A 831 -19.08 -10.19 -31.34
CA ARG A 831 -17.82 -10.92 -31.55
C ARG A 831 -17.56 -11.93 -30.41
N GLY A 832 -17.90 -11.57 -29.18
CA GLY A 832 -17.81 -12.48 -28.02
C GLY A 832 -18.67 -13.72 -28.20
N GLU A 833 -19.94 -13.55 -28.59
CA GLU A 833 -20.84 -14.68 -28.88
C GLU A 833 -20.37 -15.52 -30.06
N VAL A 834 -19.91 -14.89 -31.15
CA VAL A 834 -19.35 -15.60 -32.30
C VAL A 834 -18.13 -16.43 -31.93
N ASN A 835 -17.20 -15.86 -31.15
CA ASN A 835 -16.01 -16.58 -30.68
C ASN A 835 -16.36 -17.78 -29.82
N LYS A 836 -17.40 -17.71 -28.96
CA LYS A 836 -17.85 -18.87 -28.17
C LYS A 836 -18.25 -20.04 -29.07
N VAL A 837 -18.99 -19.79 -30.15
CA VAL A 837 -19.43 -20.83 -31.08
C VAL A 837 -18.27 -21.35 -31.93
N LEU A 838 -17.37 -20.47 -32.39
CA LEU A 838 -16.16 -20.86 -33.12
C LEU A 838 -15.24 -21.75 -32.28
N GLU A 839 -15.03 -21.43 -31.00
CA GLU A 839 -14.22 -22.26 -30.10
C GLU A 839 -14.88 -23.62 -29.84
N LYS A 840 -16.22 -23.67 -29.72
CA LYS A 840 -16.94 -24.95 -29.62
C LYS A 840 -16.72 -25.81 -30.87
N ALA A 841 -16.91 -25.23 -32.06
CA ALA A 841 -16.67 -25.91 -33.33
C ALA A 841 -15.21 -26.40 -33.47
N ARG A 842 -14.24 -25.63 -32.96
CA ARG A 842 -12.82 -26.02 -32.94
C ARG A 842 -12.54 -27.16 -31.95
N ALA A 843 -13.11 -27.10 -30.76
CA ALA A 843 -12.95 -28.14 -29.74
C ALA A 843 -13.48 -29.50 -30.21
N GLU A 844 -14.58 -29.48 -30.97
CA GLU A 844 -15.19 -30.67 -31.59
C GLU A 844 -14.56 -31.04 -32.95
N LYS A 845 -13.51 -30.32 -33.37
CA LYS A 845 -12.72 -30.55 -34.60
C LYS A 845 -13.52 -30.41 -35.91
N ALA A 846 -14.66 -29.70 -35.87
CA ALA A 846 -15.41 -29.37 -37.09
C ALA A 846 -14.69 -28.33 -37.96
N ILE A 847 -13.94 -27.43 -37.32
CA ILE A 847 -13.02 -26.47 -37.93
C ILE A 847 -11.64 -26.54 -37.26
N GLY A 848 -10.58 -26.21 -37.98
CA GLY A 848 -9.22 -26.11 -37.42
C GLY A 848 -8.87 -24.66 -37.02
N SER A 849 -9.03 -23.73 -37.95
CA SER A 849 -8.89 -22.28 -37.76
C SER A 849 -10.26 -21.60 -37.79
N SER A 850 -10.38 -20.40 -37.20
CA SER A 850 -11.59 -19.57 -37.40
C SER A 850 -11.80 -19.20 -38.88
N LEU A 851 -10.71 -19.13 -39.66
CA LEU A 851 -10.77 -18.90 -41.10
C LEU A 851 -11.40 -20.08 -41.86
N ASP A 852 -11.54 -21.27 -41.28
CA ASP A 852 -12.23 -22.39 -41.95
C ASP A 852 -13.76 -22.23 -41.89
N ALA A 853 -14.25 -21.21 -41.17
CA ALA A 853 -15.67 -21.03 -40.87
C ALA A 853 -16.35 -19.97 -41.75
N LYS A 854 -17.63 -20.22 -42.00
CA LYS A 854 -18.65 -19.24 -42.39
C LYS A 854 -19.55 -19.01 -41.18
N VAL A 855 -19.67 -17.75 -40.77
CA VAL A 855 -20.52 -17.34 -39.64
C VAL A 855 -21.89 -16.92 -40.15
N LEU A 856 -22.93 -17.56 -39.63
CA LEU A 856 -24.32 -17.21 -39.86
C LEU A 856 -24.80 -16.37 -38.67
N LEU A 857 -25.38 -15.20 -38.94
CA LEU A 857 -25.72 -14.24 -37.88
C LEU A 857 -27.16 -13.75 -38.03
N TYR A 858 -27.96 -13.86 -36.97
CA TYR A 858 -29.29 -13.26 -36.89
C TYR A 858 -29.34 -12.31 -35.70
N VAL A 859 -29.70 -11.05 -35.97
CA VAL A 859 -29.84 -9.99 -34.96
C VAL A 859 -31.29 -9.51 -34.95
N PRO A 860 -32.03 -9.66 -33.83
CA PRO A 860 -33.43 -9.23 -33.75
C PRO A 860 -33.62 -7.71 -33.85
N ASP A 861 -32.67 -6.94 -33.30
CA ASP A 861 -32.67 -5.47 -33.37
C ASP A 861 -32.45 -5.00 -34.82
N ARG A 862 -33.47 -4.35 -35.39
CA ARG A 862 -33.46 -3.87 -36.78
C ARG A 862 -32.43 -2.79 -37.04
N GLU A 863 -32.18 -1.90 -36.08
CA GLU A 863 -31.23 -0.81 -36.26
C GLU A 863 -29.79 -1.36 -36.26
N LEU A 864 -29.49 -2.21 -35.28
CA LEU A 864 -28.19 -2.88 -35.20
C LEU A 864 -27.95 -3.78 -36.41
N ARG A 865 -28.98 -4.51 -36.85
CA ARG A 865 -28.91 -5.35 -38.06
C ARG A 865 -28.62 -4.53 -39.31
N SER A 866 -29.28 -3.39 -39.50
CA SER A 866 -29.01 -2.51 -40.65
C SER A 866 -27.57 -1.99 -40.65
N LYS A 867 -27.00 -1.68 -39.48
CA LYS A 867 -25.60 -1.27 -39.35
C LYS A 867 -24.62 -2.41 -39.68
N LEU A 868 -24.91 -3.62 -39.20
CA LEU A 868 -24.11 -4.81 -39.52
C LEU A 868 -24.20 -5.18 -41.01
N ASP A 869 -25.35 -4.98 -41.63
CA ASP A 869 -25.55 -5.25 -43.06
C ASP A 869 -24.74 -4.31 -43.95
N ALA A 870 -24.62 -3.04 -43.56
CA ALA A 870 -23.70 -2.08 -44.20
C ALA A 870 -22.22 -2.52 -44.11
N MET A 871 -21.86 -3.29 -43.09
CA MET A 871 -20.52 -3.90 -42.92
C MET A 871 -20.38 -5.26 -43.65
N ASN A 872 -21.45 -5.77 -44.28
CA ASN A 872 -21.55 -7.10 -44.86
C ASN A 872 -21.81 -7.07 -46.37
N GLU A 873 -20.83 -6.69 -47.19
CA GLU A 873 -20.99 -6.70 -48.65
C GLU A 873 -20.90 -8.13 -49.22
N ASN A 874 -22.04 -8.80 -49.33
CA ASN A 874 -22.25 -9.97 -50.21
C ASN A 874 -23.44 -9.69 -51.17
N GLY A 875 -23.36 -8.58 -51.90
CA GLY A 875 -24.43 -8.08 -52.78
C GLY A 875 -24.43 -8.58 -54.22
N GLU A 876 -23.41 -9.30 -54.71
CA GLU A 876 -23.31 -9.61 -56.16
C GLU A 876 -23.72 -11.04 -56.58
N VAL A 877 -23.96 -11.97 -55.67
CA VAL A 877 -24.33 -13.36 -56.04
C VAL A 877 -25.87 -13.59 -56.11
N ARG A 878 -26.70 -12.58 -55.78
CA ARG A 878 -28.18 -12.73 -55.77
C ARG A 878 -28.87 -12.69 -57.15
N SER A 879 -28.17 -12.88 -58.27
CA SER A 879 -28.78 -12.85 -59.62
C SER A 879 -28.44 -14.04 -60.54
N ARG A 880 -28.77 -15.27 -60.14
CA ARG A 880 -29.03 -16.35 -61.13
C ARG A 880 -30.37 -17.01 -60.88
N LYS A 881 -31.31 -16.69 -61.78
CA LYS A 881 -32.63 -17.31 -61.92
C LYS A 881 -32.49 -18.84 -62.02
N LEU A 882 -33.25 -19.55 -61.19
CA LEU A 882 -33.57 -20.97 -61.40
C LEU A 882 -34.34 -21.12 -62.73
N PRO A 883 -34.00 -22.08 -63.62
CA PRO A 883 -34.84 -22.42 -64.74
C PRO A 883 -36.04 -23.27 -64.28
N HIS A 884 -37.15 -23.07 -64.98
CA HIS A 884 -38.45 -23.71 -64.77
C HIS A 884 -38.61 -24.99 -65.61
N HIS A 885 -39.57 -25.82 -65.17
CA HIS A 885 -40.16 -27.03 -65.78
C HIS A 885 -39.34 -28.34 -65.66
N GLU A 886 -39.93 -29.49 -65.30
CA GLU A 886 -41.23 -30.01 -65.69
C GLU A 886 -41.75 -31.09 -64.69
N GLU A 887 -43.06 -31.10 -64.43
CA GLU A 887 -43.79 -32.21 -63.80
C GLU A 887 -43.88 -33.41 -64.76
N GLN A 888 -43.66 -34.64 -64.27
CA GLN A 888 -44.57 -35.77 -64.56
C GLN A 888 -44.27 -37.06 -63.78
N SER A 889 -45.36 -37.59 -63.19
CA SER A 889 -45.72 -39.01 -62.98
C SER A 889 -45.02 -39.88 -61.91
N LEU A 890 -45.83 -40.31 -60.94
CA LEU A 890 -45.68 -41.54 -60.14
C LEU A 890 -46.03 -42.78 -61.00
N PRO A 891 -45.55 -43.98 -60.63
CA PRO A 891 -46.47 -44.92 -59.98
C PRO A 891 -45.88 -45.79 -58.85
N ALA A 892 -46.70 -45.91 -57.80
CA ALA A 892 -47.14 -47.09 -57.03
C ALA A 892 -46.28 -48.37 -56.83
N ILE A 893 -46.06 -48.65 -55.52
CA ILE A 893 -46.21 -49.91 -54.74
C ILE A 893 -45.22 -51.07 -54.99
N GLU A 894 -44.48 -51.48 -53.95
CA GLU A 894 -44.64 -52.79 -53.27
C GLU A 894 -43.65 -52.97 -52.11
N ASN A 895 -44.15 -53.61 -51.05
CA ASN A 895 -43.42 -54.06 -49.88
C ASN A 895 -43.44 -55.59 -49.92
N PRO A 896 -42.31 -56.29 -49.76
CA PRO A 896 -42.37 -57.61 -49.15
C PRO A 896 -41.37 -57.77 -47.99
N GLN A 897 -41.91 -58.31 -46.90
CA GLN A 897 -41.17 -58.88 -45.79
C GLN A 897 -40.38 -60.15 -46.18
N ALA A 898 -39.25 -60.31 -45.48
CA ALA A 898 -38.68 -61.54 -44.92
C ALA A 898 -38.07 -62.61 -45.84
N GLN A 899 -36.75 -62.79 -45.68
CA GLN A 899 -35.96 -64.02 -45.46
C GLN A 899 -34.47 -63.59 -45.57
N THR A 900 -33.50 -63.99 -44.76
CA THR A 900 -33.33 -65.23 -44.00
C THR A 900 -32.27 -65.01 -42.92
N GLU A 901 -32.46 -65.68 -41.78
CA GLU A 901 -31.50 -65.86 -40.71
C GLU A 901 -30.19 -66.48 -41.21
N THR A 902 -29.04 -65.95 -40.80
CA THR A 902 -27.92 -66.76 -40.29
C THR A 902 -26.91 -65.90 -39.51
N ASN A 903 -26.43 -66.44 -38.40
CA ASN A 903 -25.33 -65.96 -37.54
C ASN A 903 -25.61 -64.90 -36.46
N VAL A 904 -26.54 -65.22 -35.55
CA VAL A 904 -26.57 -64.66 -34.17
C VAL A 904 -26.01 -65.65 -33.13
N LYS A 905 -25.54 -66.84 -33.52
CA LYS A 905 -24.97 -67.85 -32.60
C LYS A 905 -23.43 -67.92 -32.56
N GLN A 906 -22.72 -66.86 -32.97
CA GLN A 906 -21.23 -66.82 -32.91
C GLN A 906 -20.62 -65.51 -32.39
N SER A 907 -21.37 -64.69 -31.65
CA SER A 907 -20.80 -63.52 -30.94
C SER A 907 -21.06 -63.51 -29.43
N TRP A 908 -21.90 -64.42 -28.93
CA TRP A 908 -22.25 -64.50 -27.49
C TRP A 908 -21.34 -65.40 -26.64
N GLN A 909 -20.23 -65.92 -27.20
CA GLN A 909 -19.24 -66.71 -26.45
C GLN A 909 -17.88 -65.99 -26.24
N LYS A 910 -17.75 -64.72 -26.62
CA LYS A 910 -16.55 -63.89 -26.30
C LYS A 910 -16.74 -62.86 -25.19
N THR A 911 -17.95 -62.73 -24.64
CA THR A 911 -18.30 -61.70 -23.64
C THR A 911 -18.59 -62.26 -22.24
N LEU A 912 -18.28 -63.54 -21.99
CA LEU A 912 -18.48 -64.20 -20.69
C LEU A 912 -17.17 -64.64 -20.02
N GLY A 913 -16.04 -64.02 -20.38
CA GLY A 913 -14.74 -64.20 -19.73
C GLY A 913 -14.29 -63.05 -18.82
N TYR A 914 -15.03 -61.93 -18.79
CA TYR A 914 -14.56 -60.69 -18.13
C TYR A 914 -15.33 -60.29 -16.87
N ILE A 915 -16.45 -60.95 -16.55
CA ILE A 915 -17.32 -60.57 -15.42
C ILE A 915 -16.96 -61.31 -14.12
N GLY A 916 -16.02 -62.26 -14.15
CA GLY A 916 -15.59 -63.01 -12.95
C GLY A 916 -14.63 -62.26 -12.00
N ASN A 917 -13.97 -61.20 -12.45
CA ASN A 917 -12.92 -60.51 -11.66
C ASN A 917 -13.23 -59.04 -11.31
N VAL A 918 -14.32 -58.48 -11.82
CA VAL A 918 -14.70 -57.08 -11.55
C VAL A 918 -15.17 -56.90 -10.10
N SER A 919 -15.87 -57.88 -9.52
CA SER A 919 -16.34 -57.77 -8.13
C SER A 919 -15.22 -57.83 -7.08
N LYS A 920 -14.06 -58.42 -7.42
CA LYS A 920 -12.89 -58.51 -6.55
C LYS A 920 -12.05 -57.21 -6.57
N TYR A 921 -11.97 -56.54 -7.72
CA TYR A 921 -11.32 -55.23 -7.87
C TYR A 921 -12.15 -54.07 -7.28
N ILE A 922 -13.48 -54.10 -7.44
CA ILE A 922 -14.37 -53.07 -6.88
C ILE A 922 -14.39 -53.14 -5.34
N LYS A 923 -14.34 -54.34 -4.75
CA LYS A 923 -14.25 -54.50 -3.28
C LYS A 923 -12.92 -53.98 -2.70
N GLY A 924 -11.79 -54.16 -3.40
CA GLY A 924 -10.49 -53.63 -2.98
C GLY A 924 -10.40 -52.10 -3.11
N PHE A 925 -10.90 -51.55 -4.21
CA PHE A 925 -10.88 -50.11 -4.48
C PHE A 925 -11.71 -49.29 -3.47
N PHE A 926 -12.87 -49.81 -3.04
CA PHE A 926 -13.71 -49.15 -2.03
C PHE A 926 -13.20 -49.29 -0.59
N GLN A 927 -12.40 -50.31 -0.27
CA GLN A 927 -11.77 -50.45 1.06
C GLN A 927 -10.54 -49.55 1.24
N GLU A 928 -9.77 -49.26 0.18
CA GLU A 928 -8.57 -48.42 0.26
C GLU A 928 -8.83 -46.90 0.10
N ASN A 929 -9.93 -46.49 -0.56
CA ASN A 929 -10.19 -45.07 -0.90
C ASN A 929 -11.40 -44.42 -0.22
N GLN A 930 -11.85 -44.97 0.91
CA GLN A 930 -13.07 -44.54 1.60
C GLN A 930 -13.07 -43.05 1.99
N ARG A 931 -11.91 -42.48 2.37
CA ARG A 931 -11.78 -41.04 2.69
C ARG A 931 -11.82 -40.14 1.44
N ALA A 932 -11.25 -40.58 0.32
CA ALA A 932 -11.27 -39.81 -0.93
C ALA A 932 -12.69 -39.78 -1.53
N LEU A 933 -13.41 -40.89 -1.49
CA LEU A 933 -14.80 -40.98 -1.94
C LEU A 933 -15.76 -40.15 -1.07
N VAL A 934 -15.57 -40.14 0.26
CA VAL A 934 -16.33 -39.27 1.17
C VAL A 934 -16.03 -37.79 0.92
N THR A 935 -14.77 -37.44 0.62
CA THR A 935 -14.39 -36.06 0.30
C THR A 935 -14.99 -35.60 -1.03
N VAL A 936 -14.95 -36.43 -2.07
CA VAL A 936 -15.59 -36.14 -3.36
C VAL A 936 -17.11 -36.07 -3.22
N ALA A 937 -17.73 -36.93 -2.41
CA ALA A 937 -19.16 -36.87 -2.11
C ALA A 937 -19.54 -35.60 -1.33
N LEU A 938 -18.73 -35.18 -0.34
CA LEU A 938 -18.93 -33.94 0.39
C LEU A 938 -18.77 -32.70 -0.51
N ILE A 939 -17.79 -32.69 -1.41
CA ILE A 939 -17.62 -31.63 -2.41
C ILE A 939 -18.81 -31.60 -3.37
N GLY A 940 -19.27 -32.76 -3.84
CA GLY A 940 -20.47 -32.87 -4.66
C GLY A 940 -21.71 -32.36 -3.94
N THR A 941 -21.87 -32.70 -2.66
CA THR A 941 -22.99 -32.25 -1.83
C THR A 941 -22.93 -30.74 -1.63
N ALA A 942 -21.76 -30.19 -1.31
CA ALA A 942 -21.56 -28.75 -1.17
C ALA A 942 -21.85 -27.98 -2.46
N LEU A 943 -21.43 -28.49 -3.63
CA LEU A 943 -21.72 -27.89 -4.93
C LEU A 943 -23.23 -27.92 -5.25
N ILE A 944 -23.93 -29.01 -4.88
CA ILE A 944 -25.38 -29.11 -5.02
C ILE A 944 -26.08 -28.13 -4.07
N THR A 945 -25.63 -28.02 -2.82
CA THR A 945 -26.16 -27.05 -1.84
C THR A 945 -25.95 -25.62 -2.31
N VAL A 946 -24.76 -25.27 -2.83
CA VAL A 946 -24.49 -23.94 -3.39
C VAL A 946 -25.37 -23.67 -4.61
N LYS A 947 -25.57 -24.64 -5.50
CA LYS A 947 -26.50 -24.50 -6.63
C LYS A 947 -27.95 -24.30 -6.18
N LEU A 948 -28.40 -25.03 -5.16
CA LEU A 948 -29.75 -24.87 -4.59
C LEU A 948 -29.92 -23.51 -3.92
N VAL A 949 -28.92 -23.03 -3.18
CA VAL A 949 -28.95 -21.71 -2.55
C VAL A 949 -28.93 -20.60 -3.59
N LEU A 950 -28.11 -20.71 -4.64
CA LEU A 950 -28.08 -19.75 -5.74
C LEU A 950 -29.40 -19.76 -6.53
N ALA A 951 -30.00 -20.93 -6.75
CA ALA A 951 -31.33 -21.03 -7.35
C ALA A 951 -32.39 -20.36 -6.47
N LEU A 952 -32.36 -20.59 -5.14
CA LEU A 952 -33.28 -19.95 -4.20
C LEU A 952 -33.11 -18.43 -4.17
N LEU A 953 -31.86 -17.94 -4.19
CA LEU A 953 -31.54 -16.51 -4.23
C LEU A 953 -31.99 -15.86 -5.54
N ASN A 954 -31.82 -16.55 -6.68
CA ASN A 954 -32.36 -16.06 -7.96
C ASN A 954 -33.89 -16.01 -7.93
N THR A 955 -34.56 -17.02 -7.36
CA THR A 955 -36.03 -17.00 -7.22
C THR A 955 -36.50 -15.89 -6.27
N ILE A 956 -35.74 -15.57 -5.22
CA ILE A 956 -36.04 -14.44 -4.32
C ILE A 956 -35.86 -13.10 -5.03
N ASN A 957 -34.82 -12.96 -5.88
CA ASN A 957 -34.56 -11.75 -6.66
C ASN A 957 -35.58 -11.53 -7.80
N GLU A 958 -36.29 -12.57 -8.23
CA GLU A 958 -37.38 -12.46 -9.21
C GLU A 958 -38.71 -11.98 -8.59
N ILE A 959 -38.80 -11.85 -7.25
CA ILE A 959 -39.99 -11.32 -6.57
C ILE A 959 -39.93 -9.78 -6.58
N PRO A 960 -40.78 -9.06 -7.34
CA PRO A 960 -40.64 -7.62 -7.60
C PRO A 960 -40.81 -6.71 -6.37
N THR A 961 -41.16 -7.25 -5.22
CA THR A 961 -41.46 -6.52 -3.98
C THR A 961 -40.37 -6.62 -2.91
N VAL A 962 -39.37 -7.49 -3.08
CA VAL A 962 -38.36 -7.79 -2.04
C VAL A 962 -37.31 -6.68 -1.95
N GLU A 963 -36.77 -6.23 -3.08
CA GLU A 963 -35.75 -5.18 -3.11
C GLU A 963 -36.26 -3.81 -2.59
N PRO A 964 -37.45 -3.32 -3.01
CA PRO A 964 -38.01 -2.09 -2.43
C PRO A 964 -38.30 -2.22 -0.93
N LEU A 965 -38.71 -3.40 -0.46
CA LEU A 965 -39.00 -3.66 0.96
C LEU A 965 -37.73 -3.62 1.81
N PHE A 966 -36.64 -4.24 1.36
CA PHE A 966 -35.36 -4.21 2.07
C PHE A 966 -34.69 -2.83 2.02
N GLN A 967 -34.84 -2.08 0.92
CA GLN A 967 -34.41 -0.67 0.87
C GLN A 967 -35.21 0.19 1.86
N LEU A 968 -36.53 0.01 1.96
CA LEU A 968 -37.36 0.73 2.94
C LEU A 968 -37.01 0.36 4.39
N ILE A 969 -36.76 -0.92 4.67
CA ILE A 969 -36.31 -1.38 5.99
C ILE A 969 -34.92 -0.80 6.30
N GLY A 970 -33.99 -0.84 5.34
CA GLY A 970 -32.63 -0.31 5.50
C GLY A 970 -32.59 1.20 5.72
N ILE A 971 -33.38 1.96 4.96
CA ILE A 971 -33.56 3.41 5.16
C ILE A 971 -34.19 3.66 6.53
N GLY A 972 -35.24 2.94 6.91
CA GLY A 972 -35.90 3.08 8.21
C GLY A 972 -34.96 2.81 9.39
N TRP A 973 -34.16 1.75 9.31
CA TRP A 973 -33.23 1.36 10.36
C TRP A 973 -32.05 2.32 10.47
N THR A 974 -31.51 2.77 9.33
CA THR A 974 -30.44 3.79 9.29
C THR A 974 -30.93 5.11 9.88
N THR A 975 -32.16 5.52 9.55
CA THR A 975 -32.76 6.76 10.08
C THR A 975 -33.01 6.64 11.59
N TRP A 976 -33.52 5.49 12.05
CA TRP A 976 -33.73 5.21 13.49
C TRP A 976 -32.41 5.19 14.28
N PHE A 977 -31.36 4.58 13.71
CA PHE A 977 -30.04 4.48 14.33
C PHE A 977 -29.36 5.84 14.44
N VAL A 978 -29.37 6.63 13.37
CA VAL A 978 -28.83 8.00 13.37
C VAL A 978 -29.60 8.87 14.37
N TRP A 979 -30.93 8.73 14.42
CA TRP A 979 -31.78 9.47 15.35
C TRP A 979 -31.46 9.13 16.81
N ASN A 980 -31.35 7.86 17.18
CA ASN A 980 -31.19 7.48 18.59
C ASN A 980 -29.75 7.52 19.10
N HIS A 981 -28.77 7.19 18.26
CA HIS A 981 -27.39 6.94 18.69
C HIS A 981 -26.36 7.95 18.17
N VAL A 982 -26.67 8.73 17.13
CA VAL A 982 -25.70 9.66 16.51
C VAL A 982 -26.02 11.12 16.79
N LEU A 983 -27.31 11.50 16.90
CA LEU A 983 -27.71 12.89 17.15
C LEU A 983 -27.81 13.24 18.65
N PRO A 984 -27.11 14.29 19.13
CA PRO A 984 -27.27 14.81 20.50
C PRO A 984 -28.70 15.30 20.76
N ALA A 985 -29.19 15.13 22.00
CA ALA A 985 -30.57 15.45 22.38
C ALA A 985 -31.01 16.88 22.01
N LYS A 986 -30.09 17.85 22.08
CA LYS A 986 -30.32 19.26 21.74
C LYS A 986 -30.65 19.46 20.24
N LYS A 987 -29.94 18.78 19.33
CA LYS A 987 -30.21 18.81 17.88
C LYS A 987 -31.51 18.11 17.50
N ARG A 988 -31.90 17.04 18.21
CA ARG A 988 -33.20 16.37 18.01
C ARG A 988 -34.38 17.28 18.31
N GLN A 989 -34.31 18.06 19.39
CA GLN A 989 -35.36 19.03 19.74
C GLN A 989 -35.46 20.16 18.71
N GLU A 990 -34.32 20.64 18.21
CA GLU A 990 -34.25 21.69 17.18
C GLU A 990 -34.83 21.22 15.83
N LEU A 991 -34.55 19.97 15.42
CA LEU A 991 -35.13 19.35 14.23
C LEU A 991 -36.65 19.15 14.34
N VAL A 992 -37.16 18.74 15.51
CA VAL A 992 -38.61 18.63 15.74
C VAL A 992 -39.29 20.01 15.69
N LEU A 993 -38.63 21.04 16.21
CA LEU A 993 -39.14 22.42 16.16
C LEU A 993 -39.17 22.96 14.72
N ASN A 994 -38.12 22.69 13.94
CA ASN A 994 -38.02 23.08 12.54
C ASN A 994 -39.00 22.31 11.66
N TYR A 995 -39.25 21.03 11.95
CA TYR A 995 -40.26 20.24 11.27
C TYR A 995 -41.69 20.73 11.58
N ARG A 996 -41.97 21.11 12.82
CA ARG A 996 -43.26 21.73 13.19
C ARG A 996 -43.45 23.09 12.53
N LYS A 997 -42.41 23.93 12.47
CA LYS A 997 -42.44 25.18 11.71
C LYS A 997 -42.66 24.95 10.21
N PHE A 998 -42.00 23.95 9.64
CA PHE A 998 -42.19 23.57 8.24
C PHE A 998 -43.62 23.04 7.97
N GLN A 999 -44.20 22.25 8.90
CA GLN A 999 -45.60 21.85 8.81
C GLN A 999 -46.56 23.04 8.94
N GLU A 1000 -46.29 24.01 9.81
CA GLU A 1000 -47.12 25.22 9.93
C GLU A 1000 -47.00 26.14 8.71
N GLU A 1001 -45.82 26.20 8.09
CA GLU A 1001 -45.50 27.10 6.97
C GLU A 1001 -45.92 26.54 5.61
N TYR A 1002 -45.88 25.21 5.41
CA TYR A 1002 -46.20 24.56 4.13
C TYR A 1002 -47.45 23.69 4.13
N LEU A 1003 -47.91 23.21 5.29
CA LEU A 1003 -49.03 22.28 5.41
C LEU A 1003 -50.25 22.89 6.13
N GLY A 1004 -50.39 24.22 6.05
CA GLY A 1004 -51.44 25.03 6.67
C GLY A 1004 -52.76 24.28 6.98
N SER A 1005 -53.24 24.47 8.21
CA SER A 1005 -54.43 23.82 8.78
C SER A 1005 -55.60 23.75 7.80
N SER A 1006 -56.16 22.55 7.66
CA SER A 1006 -57.21 22.20 6.71
C SER A 1006 -58.46 23.10 6.76
N SER A 1007 -58.75 23.85 5.69
CA SER A 1007 -60.11 24.03 5.17
C SER A 1007 -60.17 24.54 3.71
N SER A 1008 -60.69 23.67 2.83
CA SER A 1008 -61.53 23.90 1.62
C SER A 1008 -61.36 25.14 0.71
N THR A 1009 -61.12 24.96 -0.60
CA THR A 1009 -62.11 25.00 -1.74
C THR A 1009 -61.44 25.25 -3.12
N LYS A 1010 -62.00 24.63 -4.18
CA LYS A 1010 -61.59 24.51 -5.61
C LYS A 1010 -61.44 25.82 -6.43
N SER A 1011 -60.58 25.84 -7.47
CA SER A 1011 -60.97 25.97 -8.92
C SER A 1011 -59.83 26.38 -9.91
N LYS A 1012 -59.68 25.56 -10.98
CA LYS A 1012 -59.30 25.72 -12.43
C LYS A 1012 -58.46 26.91 -12.97
N ILE A 1013 -57.59 26.60 -13.97
CA ILE A 1013 -57.50 27.07 -15.41
C ILE A 1013 -56.05 26.77 -15.93
N LYS A 1014 -55.78 25.90 -16.93
CA LYS A 1014 -55.85 25.92 -18.44
C LYS A 1014 -54.67 26.62 -19.18
N GLN A 1015 -53.97 25.85 -20.04
CA GLN A 1015 -52.90 26.20 -20.99
C GLN A 1015 -53.41 26.89 -22.28
N PRO A 1016 -52.50 27.50 -23.09
CA PRO A 1016 -52.57 27.29 -24.56
C PRO A 1016 -51.20 27.16 -25.30
N GLN A 1017 -51.31 26.60 -26.52
CA GLN A 1017 -50.32 26.25 -27.56
C GLN A 1017 -49.75 27.44 -28.38
N PRO A 1018 -48.73 27.22 -29.25
CA PRO A 1018 -48.43 28.10 -30.39
C PRO A 1018 -48.82 27.51 -31.77
N LYS A 1019 -49.03 28.42 -32.75
CA LYS A 1019 -49.35 28.17 -34.17
C LYS A 1019 -48.24 28.72 -35.10
N ASN A 1020 -48.06 28.05 -36.24
CA ASN A 1020 -47.36 28.49 -37.47
C ASN A 1020 -48.03 29.77 -38.05
N GLU A 1021 -47.52 30.56 -39.01
CA GLU A 1021 -46.76 30.35 -40.26
C GLU A 1021 -46.52 31.76 -40.94
N PRO A 1022 -46.19 31.93 -42.25
CA PRO A 1022 -44.87 32.12 -42.90
C PRO A 1022 -44.66 33.50 -43.60
N VAL A 1023 -43.46 33.77 -44.16
CA VAL A 1023 -43.28 34.67 -45.33
C VAL A 1023 -42.12 34.21 -46.24
N SER A 1024 -42.41 34.21 -47.54
CA SER A 1024 -41.62 33.89 -48.74
C SER A 1024 -40.64 35.00 -49.19
N VAL A 1025 -39.55 34.65 -49.91
CA VAL A 1025 -39.13 35.27 -51.21
C VAL A 1025 -38.27 34.26 -52.01
N SER A 1026 -38.42 34.30 -53.34
CA SER A 1026 -37.89 33.43 -54.40
C SER A 1026 -36.63 34.03 -55.09
N PRO A 1027 -36.11 33.53 -56.25
CA PRO A 1027 -34.72 33.11 -56.38
C PRO A 1027 -33.90 33.93 -57.41
N ILE A 1028 -32.57 33.81 -57.36
CA ILE A 1028 -31.68 34.13 -58.49
C ILE A 1028 -30.65 33.00 -58.61
N GLU A 1029 -30.65 32.36 -59.78
CA GLU A 1029 -29.64 31.40 -60.23
C GLU A 1029 -28.40 32.14 -60.76
N GLU A 1030 -27.20 31.61 -60.48
CA GLU A 1030 -26.20 31.39 -61.54
C GLU A 1030 -25.09 30.40 -61.10
N LYS A 1031 -25.13 29.23 -61.76
CA LYS A 1031 -24.04 28.33 -62.19
C LYS A 1031 -22.72 28.28 -61.41
N GLN A 1032 -22.46 27.10 -60.84
CA GLN A 1032 -21.11 26.52 -60.78
C GLN A 1032 -21.13 25.11 -61.36
N GLU A 1033 -20.21 24.87 -62.30
CA GLU A 1033 -19.93 23.59 -62.92
C GLU A 1033 -19.46 22.58 -61.85
N VAL A 1034 -20.19 21.48 -61.70
CA VAL A 1034 -19.75 20.32 -60.93
C VAL A 1034 -19.06 19.38 -61.92
N ILE A 1035 -17.77 19.17 -61.72
CA ILE A 1035 -17.03 18.05 -62.28
C ILE A 1035 -17.56 16.80 -61.59
N GLU A 1036 -18.38 16.01 -62.28
CA GLU A 1036 -18.69 14.63 -61.87
C GLU A 1036 -17.41 13.80 -61.94
N GLN A 1037 -16.73 13.66 -60.81
CA GLN A 1037 -15.89 12.50 -60.55
C GLN A 1037 -16.81 11.40 -60.03
N GLU A 1038 -16.86 10.28 -60.76
CA GLU A 1038 -17.44 9.02 -60.31
C GLU A 1038 -16.85 8.66 -58.93
N ILE A 1039 -17.64 8.85 -57.87
CA ILE A 1039 -17.37 8.23 -56.58
C ILE A 1039 -17.74 6.76 -56.75
N THR A 1040 -16.76 5.95 -57.15
CA THR A 1040 -16.83 4.51 -56.94
C THR A 1040 -16.85 4.26 -55.44
N SER A 1041 -17.94 3.69 -54.94
CA SER A 1041 -18.13 3.26 -53.56
C SER A 1041 -17.24 2.06 -53.21
N SER A 1042 -15.91 2.24 -53.16
CA SER A 1042 -14.98 1.24 -52.65
C SER A 1042 -14.25 1.80 -51.44
N GLY A 1043 -14.86 1.70 -50.25
CA GLY A 1043 -14.12 1.89 -49.00
C GLY A 1043 -12.98 0.88 -48.89
N ASN A 1044 -11.97 1.14 -48.05
CA ASN A 1044 -10.78 0.28 -47.84
C ASN A 1044 -11.09 -1.13 -47.26
N GLN A 1045 -12.37 -1.48 -47.13
CA GLN A 1045 -12.91 -2.77 -46.71
C GLN A 1045 -12.42 -3.23 -45.33
N VAL A 1046 -12.00 -2.32 -44.45
CA VAL A 1046 -11.47 -2.67 -43.12
C VAL A 1046 -12.59 -3.07 -42.16
N ASP A 1047 -13.66 -2.29 -42.11
CA ASP A 1047 -14.76 -2.44 -41.15
C ASP A 1047 -15.76 -3.54 -41.57
N LYS A 1048 -15.33 -4.55 -42.32
CA LYS A 1048 -16.20 -5.67 -42.74
C LYS A 1048 -16.35 -6.72 -41.64
N LEU A 1049 -17.56 -7.30 -41.51
CA LEU A 1049 -17.86 -8.28 -40.46
C LEU A 1049 -16.93 -9.50 -40.47
N ARG A 1050 -16.52 -9.98 -41.65
CA ARG A 1050 -15.61 -11.13 -41.76
C ARG A 1050 -14.26 -10.90 -41.06
N TYR A 1051 -13.73 -9.67 -41.10
CA TYR A 1051 -12.51 -9.30 -40.40
C TYR A 1051 -12.77 -9.15 -38.90
N LEU A 1052 -13.91 -8.57 -38.53
CA LEU A 1052 -14.35 -8.48 -37.14
C LEU A 1052 -14.58 -9.86 -36.50
N PHE A 1053 -14.90 -10.91 -37.23
CA PHE A 1053 -15.09 -12.27 -36.68
C PHE A 1053 -13.93 -13.22 -36.97
N LEU A 1054 -12.90 -12.76 -37.70
CA LEU A 1054 -11.77 -13.58 -38.15
C LEU A 1054 -12.23 -14.87 -38.86
N ALA A 1055 -13.28 -14.75 -39.66
CA ALA A 1055 -13.89 -15.81 -40.44
C ALA A 1055 -13.73 -15.53 -41.93
N SER A 1056 -13.74 -16.58 -42.76
CA SER A 1056 -13.63 -16.37 -44.21
C SER A 1056 -14.89 -15.75 -44.81
N GLN A 1057 -16.05 -16.09 -44.25
CA GLN A 1057 -17.36 -15.69 -44.76
C GLN A 1057 -18.30 -15.34 -43.60
N VAL A 1058 -19.19 -14.37 -43.82
CA VAL A 1058 -20.26 -14.00 -42.89
C VAL A 1058 -21.55 -13.83 -43.69
N GLU A 1059 -22.65 -14.35 -43.15
CA GLU A 1059 -23.98 -14.23 -43.73
C GLU A 1059 -24.97 -13.73 -42.67
N LEU A 1060 -25.60 -12.59 -42.94
CA LEU A 1060 -26.68 -12.06 -42.12
C LEU A 1060 -28.01 -12.66 -42.57
N LEU A 1061 -28.68 -13.37 -41.68
CA LEU A 1061 -29.92 -14.08 -41.95
C LEU A 1061 -31.15 -13.23 -41.66
N ASP A 1062 -32.21 -13.44 -42.43
CA ASP A 1062 -33.51 -12.77 -42.28
C ASP A 1062 -34.34 -13.32 -41.11
N SER A 1063 -34.11 -14.57 -40.74
CA SER A 1063 -34.83 -15.25 -39.66
C SER A 1063 -33.92 -16.21 -38.91
N GLN A 1064 -34.30 -16.49 -37.66
CA GLN A 1064 -33.60 -17.43 -36.81
C GLN A 1064 -33.60 -18.87 -37.35
N ALA A 1065 -34.59 -19.25 -38.17
CA ALA A 1065 -34.74 -20.61 -38.71
C ALA A 1065 -33.50 -21.08 -39.51
N GLY A 1066 -32.75 -20.15 -40.12
CA GLY A 1066 -31.51 -20.49 -40.84
C GLY A 1066 -30.34 -20.90 -39.92
N ILE A 1067 -30.43 -20.64 -38.62
CA ILE A 1067 -29.40 -21.00 -37.63
C ILE A 1067 -29.64 -22.39 -37.05
N GLU A 1068 -30.90 -22.83 -36.99
CA GLU A 1068 -31.28 -24.17 -36.50
C GLU A 1068 -30.70 -25.30 -37.36
N GLN A 1069 -30.31 -24.98 -38.60
CA GLN A 1069 -29.66 -25.91 -39.53
C GLN A 1069 -28.14 -25.99 -39.37
N ALA A 1070 -27.53 -25.08 -38.59
CA ALA A 1070 -26.09 -25.10 -38.33
C ALA A 1070 -25.77 -26.10 -37.21
N GLU A 1071 -24.78 -26.97 -37.47
CA GLU A 1071 -24.30 -27.98 -36.51
C GLU A 1071 -23.83 -27.34 -35.20
N PHE A 1072 -23.22 -26.15 -35.29
CA PHE A 1072 -22.79 -25.36 -34.15
C PHE A 1072 -23.57 -24.06 -34.11
N SER A 1073 -24.38 -23.87 -33.08
CA SER A 1073 -25.13 -22.64 -32.88
C SER A 1073 -25.23 -22.26 -31.40
N SER A 1074 -25.47 -20.97 -31.17
CA SER A 1074 -25.90 -20.42 -29.89
C SER A 1074 -26.99 -19.38 -30.10
N GLN A 1075 -27.81 -19.21 -29.07
CA GLN A 1075 -28.80 -18.16 -28.99
C GLN A 1075 -28.59 -17.39 -27.69
N SER A 1076 -28.60 -16.07 -27.81
CA SER A 1076 -28.64 -15.10 -26.71
C SER A 1076 -29.79 -14.13 -26.95
N ASP A 1077 -30.08 -13.28 -25.97
CA ASP A 1077 -31.17 -12.30 -26.06
C ASP A 1077 -30.97 -11.31 -27.21
N ASN A 1078 -29.71 -11.01 -27.57
CA ASN A 1078 -29.34 -9.97 -28.53
C ASN A 1078 -28.90 -10.50 -29.90
N VAL A 1079 -28.50 -11.77 -29.97
CA VAL A 1079 -27.97 -12.36 -31.21
C VAL A 1079 -28.09 -13.89 -31.21
N SER A 1080 -28.38 -14.45 -32.38
CA SER A 1080 -28.25 -15.88 -32.66
C SER A 1080 -27.09 -16.08 -33.64
N VAL A 1081 -26.24 -17.06 -33.34
CA VAL A 1081 -25.03 -17.36 -34.11
C VAL A 1081 -25.08 -18.81 -34.59
N GLY A 1082 -24.77 -19.04 -35.86
CA GLY A 1082 -24.47 -20.36 -36.43
C GLY A 1082 -23.06 -20.38 -37.03
N VAL A 1083 -22.38 -21.51 -36.97
CA VAL A 1083 -21.08 -21.73 -37.60
C VAL A 1083 -21.15 -22.96 -38.49
N VAL A 1084 -20.77 -22.77 -39.76
CA VAL A 1084 -20.62 -23.85 -40.75
C VAL A 1084 -19.24 -23.73 -41.43
N LYS A 1085 -18.84 -24.72 -42.23
CA LYS A 1085 -17.60 -24.62 -43.01
C LYS A 1085 -17.73 -23.56 -44.10
N ALA A 1086 -16.66 -22.79 -44.30
CA ALA A 1086 -16.58 -21.82 -45.39
C ALA A 1086 -16.56 -22.52 -46.75
N GLU A 1087 -17.20 -21.89 -47.74
CA GLU A 1087 -17.28 -22.39 -49.11
C GLU A 1087 -15.98 -22.08 -49.90
N GLY A 1088 -15.63 -22.96 -50.84
CA GLY A 1088 -14.47 -22.81 -51.72
C GLY A 1088 -13.20 -23.46 -51.18
N GLU A 1089 -12.05 -23.06 -51.73
CA GLU A 1089 -10.74 -23.61 -51.39
C GLU A 1089 -9.91 -22.61 -50.58
N LYS A 1090 -8.92 -23.11 -49.83
CA LYS A 1090 -8.05 -22.30 -49.00
C LYS A 1090 -7.03 -21.55 -49.86
N CYS A 1091 -6.95 -20.23 -49.72
CA CYS A 1091 -5.90 -19.44 -50.36
C CYS A 1091 -4.55 -19.64 -49.67
N ASP A 1092 -3.50 -19.93 -50.45
CA ASP A 1092 -2.15 -20.20 -49.91
C ASP A 1092 -1.44 -18.97 -49.32
N ARG A 1093 -1.91 -17.76 -49.66
CA ARG A 1093 -1.35 -16.49 -49.18
C ARG A 1093 -2.04 -15.94 -47.92
N CYS A 1094 -3.36 -15.81 -47.93
CA CYS A 1094 -4.12 -15.22 -46.79
C CYS A 1094 -4.84 -16.24 -45.92
N TRP A 1095 -4.79 -17.53 -46.27
CA TRP A 1095 -5.43 -18.64 -45.55
C TRP A 1095 -6.96 -18.55 -45.40
N ASN A 1096 -7.61 -17.60 -46.08
CA ASN A 1096 -9.06 -17.55 -46.16
C ASN A 1096 -9.56 -18.56 -47.20
N TYR A 1097 -10.73 -19.14 -46.95
CA TYR A 1097 -11.46 -19.97 -47.89
C TYR A 1097 -12.29 -19.07 -48.81
N SER A 1098 -12.10 -19.23 -50.11
CA SER A 1098 -12.81 -18.45 -51.12
C SER A 1098 -13.18 -19.32 -52.32
N PRO A 1099 -14.40 -19.18 -52.86
CA PRO A 1099 -14.76 -19.77 -54.14
C PRO A 1099 -13.95 -19.22 -55.33
N THR A 1100 -13.23 -18.11 -55.16
CA THR A 1100 -12.42 -17.48 -56.21
C THR A 1100 -11.03 -18.10 -56.38
N VAL A 1101 -10.59 -18.97 -55.46
CA VAL A 1101 -9.33 -19.70 -55.63
C VAL A 1101 -9.44 -20.62 -56.85
N GLY A 1102 -8.43 -20.59 -57.73
CA GLY A 1102 -8.42 -21.33 -59.00
C GLY A 1102 -9.04 -20.59 -60.19
N THR A 1103 -9.59 -19.39 -59.98
CA THR A 1103 -10.20 -18.60 -61.08
C THR A 1103 -9.18 -17.80 -61.90
N ASN A 1104 -8.05 -17.38 -61.31
CA ASN A 1104 -6.96 -16.71 -62.03
C ASN A 1104 -5.93 -17.75 -62.54
N PRO A 1105 -5.72 -17.91 -63.85
CA PRO A 1105 -4.74 -18.84 -64.41
C PRO A 1105 -3.27 -18.53 -64.05
N GLU A 1106 -2.92 -17.27 -63.79
CA GLU A 1106 -1.56 -16.86 -63.42
C GLU A 1106 -1.25 -17.18 -61.96
N HIS A 1107 -2.28 -17.16 -61.10
CA HIS A 1107 -2.16 -17.43 -59.67
C HIS A 1107 -3.27 -18.38 -59.17
N PRO A 1108 -3.23 -19.67 -59.56
CA PRO A 1108 -4.33 -20.61 -59.31
C PRO A 1108 -4.53 -20.98 -57.82
N GLU A 1109 -3.52 -20.78 -56.97
CA GLU A 1109 -3.53 -21.17 -55.56
C GLU A 1109 -3.95 -20.02 -54.61
N ILE A 1110 -4.28 -18.84 -55.15
CA ILE A 1110 -4.68 -17.68 -54.34
C ILE A 1110 -6.04 -17.13 -54.76
N CYS A 1111 -6.69 -16.39 -53.86
CA CYS A 1111 -7.93 -15.69 -54.15
C CYS A 1111 -7.68 -14.36 -54.89
N ASP A 1112 -8.71 -13.88 -55.58
CA ASP A 1112 -8.80 -12.54 -56.19
C ASP A 1112 -8.30 -11.41 -55.30
N ARG A 1113 -8.58 -11.46 -53.99
CA ARG A 1113 -8.07 -10.49 -53.01
C ARG A 1113 -6.55 -10.46 -52.94
N CYS A 1114 -5.94 -11.64 -52.86
CA CYS A 1114 -4.49 -11.77 -52.75
C CYS A 1114 -3.80 -11.42 -54.07
N ASP A 1115 -4.44 -11.74 -55.18
CA ASP A 1115 -3.99 -11.36 -56.52
C ASP A 1115 -3.96 -9.82 -56.68
N ALA A 1116 -5.06 -9.15 -56.32
CA ALA A 1116 -5.13 -7.69 -56.31
C ALA A 1116 -4.07 -7.06 -55.38
N ALA A 1117 -3.82 -7.67 -54.22
CA ALA A 1117 -2.82 -7.19 -53.27
C ALA A 1117 -1.39 -7.35 -53.79
N LEU A 1118 -1.08 -8.44 -54.49
CA LEU A 1118 0.21 -8.62 -55.16
C LEU A 1118 0.41 -7.63 -56.33
N ALA A 1119 -0.68 -7.22 -56.96
CA ALA A 1119 -0.67 -6.22 -58.03
C ALA A 1119 -0.62 -4.76 -57.51
N GLY A 1120 -0.66 -4.53 -56.19
CA GLY A 1120 -0.70 -3.18 -55.60
C GLY A 1120 -2.03 -2.44 -55.83
N LYS A 1121 -3.11 -3.18 -56.12
CA LYS A 1121 -4.43 -2.63 -56.48
C LYS A 1121 -5.50 -2.85 -55.40
N PHE A 1122 -5.09 -3.26 -54.21
CA PHE A 1122 -5.98 -3.71 -53.13
C PHE A 1122 -6.25 -2.66 -52.06
#